data_AF-A0A5C6PH38-F1
#
_entry.id   AF-A0A5C6PH38-F1
#
_cell.length_a   1.000
_cell.length_b   1.000
_cell.length_c   1.000
_cell.angle_alpha   90.00
_cell.angle_beta   90.00
_cell.angle_gamma   90.00
#
_symmetry.space_group_name_H-M   'P 1'
#
loop_
_entity.id
_entity.type
_entity.pdbx_description
1 polymer ?
#
loop_
_entity_poly.entity_id
_entity_poly.type
_entity_poly.pdbx_seq_one_letter_code
_entity_poly.pdbx_strand_id
1 'polypeptide(L)'
;MVVVVEMMMMMMIMMKSLNYDFQPQDPAFYGPNSPLVASSKYYLRIRYTLLPYLYTLFYKAHTTGDTVVRPVMHEFYSDSNTWSTDRQFLWGKHLLITPVLDPGVDTVKAYIPDAVWYNYETMEQLAERRMHVTMHLPADKLGLHVRGGAILPTQEPDVTTTHSRRNPMGLLVALDDNKQAAGELFWDDGDSRETVETGKHIHYLFSVSSGELKMQVTRAGYKDPNNLTFENITILGVSYPPNSSAVSLISGEGSPTTSLPHTMQYDAEKKILFLQGLSLTLGESYLVKWDQGLEDYQRFDCHPEDNGDETKCKSRGCIWKPSSIEKAPWCFYPDDYGYSVTAFNETSSGMTADIVRNKKYRSSGRPNSPDIDTLRVSIQYHTSHMLQFKIVDPATDRYEVPVPLSLPKTSETDESKRLYKVAITQTPFGIKVTRKSTGIAIWDSSVPGFTFSEMFIQVSTRLPSHFIYGFGETEHPTYKHDLNYHTWGMFTKDQPPGYKTNSYGMHPFYMGLEKTADAHGVLLLNSNAMDVTLQPTPALTYRTVGGILDFYMVLGPTPEMVVQEYTQLIGRPVLPAYWTLGFQLCRYGYANDSEIEDLYNSMRAAGIPYDVQYADIDYMDRQLNFVLDSEFSKLPALVERIQDEGGRFIIILDPAISGNETVPYPAFDRGVADDVFIKWPKNLSDEIVWGKVWPDYPNVTVNDSLDWDTQIELYRSYTAFPDFLRPATAKWWFQEIKDFYDKIMKFDGLWIDMNEPVTFVSGTVGKKCLGDPLFENPPYMPALESRYLGLNHKTLCMNSEQILSDGKKVRHYDVHSLYGWSQTQPTYDAMLNVTGKRGIVVTRSTFPSSGKWAGHWLGDNTAGWDQLYKSIIGMMEFSLFGISYTGADICGFFNDAEYEMCLRWMHLGAFYPYSRNHNGKGFRRQDPVAWDAQFANYSRDVLNIRYSLLPYLYTLMFEAHTKGSTVIRPMLHEFVQDTNTWNIHKQFLWGPAMLITPALDKGVVNVEGYIPDARWYDFHTTREIGVRRQNLIMPTPLHHINLHVRGGYILPWQKPENTTHFSRKNPLGLIVALSDNGTAQGSLFWDDGEGVDNVERGRYLLTSFTAESNMLSSQVLVNGLHVTDQPFLGVLKLWGVGTTKIISASLISDNREWTLTPEHNMDTQELIIDATSLSASMSQPFSVTWRI
;
A
#
# COMPACT_ATOMS: atom_id res chain seq x y z
N MET A 1 21.39 -42.80 -78.08
CA MET A 1 22.69 -42.13 -77.81
C MET A 1 22.78 -40.74 -78.45
N VAL A 2 22.28 -40.53 -79.68
CA VAL A 2 22.25 -39.19 -80.32
C VAL A 2 21.34 -38.18 -79.59
N VAL A 3 20.19 -38.61 -79.08
CA VAL A 3 19.24 -37.73 -78.34
C VAL A 3 19.80 -37.21 -76.99
N VAL A 4 20.70 -37.96 -76.35
CA VAL A 4 21.31 -37.56 -75.07
C VAL A 4 22.44 -36.54 -75.28
N VAL A 5 23.16 -36.64 -76.40
CA VAL A 5 24.22 -35.68 -76.76
C VAL A 5 23.60 -34.35 -77.22
N GLU A 6 22.48 -34.38 -77.96
CA GLU A 6 21.76 -33.15 -78.33
C GLU A 6 21.13 -32.46 -77.10
N MET A 7 20.58 -33.19 -76.13
CA MET A 7 20.09 -32.59 -74.88
C MET A 7 21.21 -31.95 -74.04
N MET A 8 22.39 -32.58 -73.93
CA MET A 8 23.51 -31.98 -73.20
C MET A 8 24.10 -30.76 -73.91
N MET A 9 24.16 -30.75 -75.25
CA MET A 9 24.57 -29.57 -76.01
C MET A 9 23.55 -28.43 -75.90
N MET A 10 22.26 -28.73 -75.91
CA MET A 10 21.19 -27.74 -75.78
C MET A 10 21.13 -27.15 -74.35
N MET A 11 21.46 -27.94 -73.33
CA MET A 11 21.58 -27.50 -71.94
C MET A 11 22.85 -26.66 -71.68
N MET A 12 23.98 -26.98 -72.33
CA MET A 12 25.20 -26.14 -72.32
C MET A 12 25.02 -24.82 -73.11
N ILE A 13 24.23 -24.82 -74.18
CA ILE A 13 23.90 -23.60 -74.95
C ILE A 13 22.86 -22.74 -74.19
N MET A 14 21.91 -23.35 -73.47
CA MET A 14 21.01 -22.63 -72.55
C MET A 14 21.76 -22.01 -71.35
N MET A 15 22.76 -22.70 -70.78
CA MET A 15 23.59 -22.12 -69.70
C MET A 15 24.53 -21.01 -70.19
N LYS A 16 24.91 -20.96 -71.48
CA LYS A 16 25.70 -19.86 -72.06
C LYS A 16 24.87 -18.65 -72.51
N SER A 17 23.54 -18.77 -72.59
CA SER A 17 22.64 -17.68 -73.01
C SER A 17 21.86 -17.03 -71.87
N LEU A 18 22.05 -17.51 -70.64
CA LEU A 18 21.58 -16.87 -69.41
C LEU A 18 22.79 -16.30 -68.66
N ASN A 19 23.14 -15.04 -68.94
CA ASN A 19 24.00 -14.25 -68.05
C ASN A 19 23.24 -14.00 -66.75
N TYR A 20 23.28 -14.95 -65.82
CA TYR A 20 23.03 -14.68 -64.41
C TYR A 20 24.37 -14.50 -63.71
N ASP A 21 24.71 -13.24 -63.40
CA ASP A 21 25.81 -12.91 -62.50
C ASP A 21 25.48 -13.42 -61.08
N PHE A 22 25.81 -14.68 -60.78
CA PHE A 22 25.78 -15.16 -59.40
C PHE A 22 27.01 -14.65 -58.67
N GLN A 23 26.79 -13.73 -57.72
CA GLN A 23 27.81 -13.31 -56.77
C GLN A 23 27.99 -14.40 -55.70
N PRO A 24 29.22 -14.81 -55.34
CA PRO A 24 29.46 -15.68 -54.19
C PRO A 24 28.83 -15.14 -52.91
N GLN A 25 28.25 -16.02 -52.09
CA GLN A 25 27.50 -15.64 -50.89
C GLN A 25 28.25 -15.90 -49.58
N ASP A 26 29.44 -16.51 -49.65
CA ASP A 26 30.29 -16.73 -48.48
C ASP A 26 30.66 -15.39 -47.83
N PRO A 27 30.64 -15.26 -46.50
CA PRO A 27 30.99 -14.00 -45.83
C PRO A 27 32.32 -13.43 -46.33
N ALA A 28 33.33 -14.28 -46.57
CA ALA A 28 34.65 -13.87 -47.04
C ALA A 28 34.65 -13.13 -48.39
N PHE A 29 33.65 -13.38 -49.25
CA PHE A 29 33.53 -12.71 -50.56
C PHE A 29 33.29 -11.19 -50.42
N TYR A 30 32.59 -10.75 -49.38
CA TYR A 30 32.23 -9.36 -49.16
C TYR A 30 33.41 -8.49 -48.68
N GLY A 31 34.60 -9.10 -48.50
CA GLY A 31 35.82 -8.44 -48.08
C GLY A 31 36.07 -8.54 -46.57
N PRO A 32 37.34 -8.58 -46.14
CA PRO A 32 37.73 -8.90 -44.76
C PRO A 32 37.25 -7.89 -43.70
N ASN A 33 36.96 -6.66 -44.12
CA ASN A 33 36.49 -5.57 -43.27
C ASN A 33 35.00 -5.27 -43.46
N SER A 34 34.25 -6.11 -44.19
CA SER A 34 32.81 -5.92 -44.35
C SER A 34 32.08 -6.13 -43.01
N PRO A 35 30.95 -5.42 -42.80
CA PRO A 35 30.08 -5.66 -41.64
C PRO A 35 29.68 -7.13 -41.50
N LEU A 36 29.42 -7.82 -42.62
CA LEU A 36 29.08 -9.25 -42.64
C LEU A 36 30.20 -10.13 -42.09
N VAL A 37 31.46 -9.91 -42.52
CA VAL A 37 32.60 -10.69 -42.00
C VAL A 37 32.85 -10.39 -40.53
N ALA A 38 32.76 -9.12 -40.13
CA ALA A 38 32.97 -8.69 -38.75
C ALA A 38 31.93 -9.30 -37.80
N SER A 39 30.63 -9.18 -38.14
CA SER A 39 29.53 -9.73 -37.33
C SER A 39 29.54 -11.26 -37.32
N SER A 40 29.84 -11.91 -38.45
CA SER A 40 30.00 -13.36 -38.53
C SER A 40 31.11 -13.86 -37.59
N LYS A 41 32.29 -13.22 -37.61
CA LYS A 41 33.40 -13.57 -36.69
C LYS A 41 32.98 -13.40 -35.23
N TYR A 42 32.27 -12.33 -34.91
CA TYR A 42 31.84 -12.03 -33.55
C TYR A 42 30.85 -13.07 -33.01
N TYR A 43 29.74 -13.33 -33.72
CA TYR A 43 28.73 -14.30 -33.27
C TYR A 43 29.19 -15.76 -33.37
N LEU A 44 30.07 -16.10 -34.32
CA LEU A 44 30.68 -17.44 -34.35
C LEU A 44 31.62 -17.65 -33.15
N ARG A 45 32.37 -16.64 -32.70
CA ARG A 45 33.15 -16.72 -31.47
C ARG A 45 32.25 -16.95 -30.26
N ILE A 46 31.14 -16.21 -30.12
CA ILE A 46 30.16 -16.44 -29.05
C ILE A 46 29.60 -17.87 -29.11
N ARG A 47 29.22 -18.34 -30.30
CA ARG A 47 28.75 -19.71 -30.48
C ARG A 47 29.79 -20.73 -30.05
N TYR A 48 31.06 -20.53 -30.42
CA TYR A 48 32.16 -21.42 -30.05
C TYR A 48 32.43 -21.38 -28.54
N THR A 49 32.28 -20.22 -27.91
CA THR A 49 32.34 -20.08 -26.46
C THR A 49 31.27 -20.90 -25.76
N LEU A 50 30.06 -20.96 -26.31
CA LEU A 50 28.92 -21.69 -25.76
C LEU A 50 28.81 -23.14 -26.25
N LEU A 51 29.80 -23.66 -26.98
CA LEU A 51 29.77 -25.06 -27.44
C LEU A 51 29.67 -26.08 -26.30
N PRO A 52 30.35 -25.95 -25.15
CA PRO A 52 30.16 -26.88 -24.04
C PRO A 52 28.71 -26.94 -23.55
N TYR A 53 28.05 -25.77 -23.45
CA TYR A 53 26.62 -25.70 -23.11
C TYR A 53 25.76 -26.37 -24.20
N LEU A 54 25.97 -26.01 -25.47
CA LEU A 54 25.18 -26.56 -26.57
C LEU A 54 25.38 -28.08 -26.73
N TYR A 55 26.60 -28.58 -26.56
CA TYR A 55 26.91 -30.00 -26.60
C TYR A 55 26.26 -30.76 -25.44
N THR A 56 26.23 -30.15 -24.25
CA THR A 56 25.49 -30.68 -23.10
C THR A 56 24.00 -30.77 -23.39
N LEU A 57 23.39 -29.79 -24.08
CA LEU A 57 21.99 -29.88 -24.50
C LEU A 57 21.74 -31.07 -25.45
N PHE A 58 22.66 -31.35 -26.39
CA PHE A 58 22.57 -32.53 -27.25
C PHE A 58 22.69 -33.84 -26.46
N TYR A 59 23.56 -33.89 -25.47
CA TYR A 59 23.63 -35.02 -24.54
C TYR A 59 22.30 -35.24 -23.80
N LYS A 60 21.68 -34.18 -23.27
CA LYS A 60 20.37 -34.28 -22.60
C LYS A 60 19.28 -34.70 -23.58
N ALA A 61 19.28 -34.17 -24.81
CA ALA A 61 18.36 -34.59 -25.85
C ALA A 61 18.49 -36.08 -26.17
N HIS A 62 19.72 -36.58 -26.26
CA HIS A 62 20.01 -37.99 -26.51
C HIS A 62 19.61 -38.90 -25.34
N THR A 63 19.86 -38.48 -24.10
CA THR A 63 19.70 -39.35 -22.91
C THR A 63 18.33 -39.25 -22.24
N THR A 64 17.66 -38.11 -22.34
CA THR A 64 16.39 -37.83 -21.63
C THR A 64 15.26 -37.33 -22.53
N GLY A 65 15.53 -37.07 -23.81
CA GLY A 65 14.54 -36.54 -24.75
C GLY A 65 14.34 -35.02 -24.66
N ASP A 66 15.21 -34.30 -23.97
CA ASP A 66 15.18 -32.83 -23.88
C ASP A 66 15.28 -32.15 -25.26
N THR A 67 14.71 -30.95 -25.40
CA THR A 67 14.79 -30.17 -26.65
C THR A 67 15.97 -29.19 -26.64
N VAL A 68 16.85 -29.29 -27.64
CA VAL A 68 18.02 -28.40 -27.80
C VAL A 68 17.60 -26.98 -28.18
N VAL A 69 16.78 -26.85 -29.22
CA VAL A 69 16.14 -25.59 -29.63
C VAL A 69 14.65 -25.72 -29.32
N ARG A 70 14.07 -24.75 -28.62
CA ARG A 70 12.65 -24.79 -28.24
C ARG A 70 11.94 -23.45 -28.48
N PRO A 71 10.66 -23.46 -28.89
CA PRO A 71 9.83 -22.26 -28.88
C PRO A 71 9.73 -21.67 -27.47
N VAL A 72 9.55 -20.35 -27.38
CA VAL A 72 9.44 -19.67 -26.08
C VAL A 72 8.27 -20.25 -25.25
N MET A 73 7.14 -20.57 -25.91
CA MET A 73 5.99 -21.20 -25.26
C MET A 73 6.27 -22.56 -24.61
N HIS A 74 7.29 -23.30 -25.06
CA HIS A 74 7.55 -24.62 -24.50
C HIS A 74 8.10 -24.51 -23.07
N GLU A 75 8.88 -23.45 -22.81
CA GLU A 75 9.47 -23.17 -21.51
C GLU A 75 8.55 -22.31 -20.62
N PHE A 76 7.78 -21.43 -21.24
CA PHE A 76 6.90 -20.45 -20.57
C PHE A 76 5.43 -20.68 -20.93
N TYR A 77 4.99 -21.94 -20.95
CA TYR A 77 3.65 -22.32 -21.40
C TYR A 77 2.51 -21.70 -20.57
N SER A 78 2.77 -21.35 -19.31
CA SER A 78 1.81 -20.65 -18.44
C SER A 78 1.64 -19.18 -18.80
N ASP A 79 2.56 -18.61 -19.57
CA ASP A 79 2.51 -17.24 -20.06
C ASP A 79 1.95 -17.22 -21.49
N SER A 80 0.64 -16.96 -21.62
CA SER A 80 -0.08 -17.01 -22.90
C SER A 80 0.49 -16.09 -23.97
N ASN A 81 1.19 -15.02 -23.60
CA ASN A 81 1.86 -14.12 -24.54
C ASN A 81 2.96 -14.83 -25.35
N THR A 82 3.54 -15.91 -24.80
CA THR A 82 4.59 -16.68 -25.47
C THR A 82 4.05 -17.63 -26.53
N TRP A 83 2.73 -17.91 -26.54
CA TRP A 83 2.10 -18.86 -27.46
C TRP A 83 2.14 -18.37 -28.91
N SER A 84 2.05 -17.06 -29.10
CA SER A 84 2.18 -16.41 -30.41
C SER A 84 3.61 -15.96 -30.73
N THR A 85 4.59 -16.19 -29.84
CA THR A 85 5.98 -15.79 -30.07
C THR A 85 6.68 -16.81 -30.97
N ASP A 86 6.65 -16.57 -32.27
CA ASP A 86 7.25 -17.41 -33.31
C ASP A 86 8.57 -16.86 -33.87
N ARG A 87 8.89 -15.58 -33.58
CA ARG A 87 10.11 -14.89 -34.01
C ARG A 87 11.24 -14.89 -32.98
N GLN A 88 11.11 -15.63 -31.89
CA GLN A 88 12.16 -15.84 -30.89
C GLN A 88 12.23 -17.33 -30.52
N PHE A 89 13.40 -17.79 -30.09
CA PHE A 89 13.58 -19.16 -29.64
C PHE A 89 14.62 -19.26 -28.53
N LEU A 90 14.62 -20.39 -27.83
CA LEU A 90 15.58 -20.68 -26.77
C LEU A 90 16.55 -21.79 -27.19
N TRP A 91 17.83 -21.64 -26.84
CA TRP A 91 18.72 -22.78 -26.65
C TRP A 91 18.56 -23.29 -25.22
N GLY A 92 18.15 -24.55 -25.09
CA GLY A 92 17.74 -25.12 -23.82
C GLY A 92 16.65 -24.27 -23.17
N LYS A 93 16.67 -24.17 -21.84
CA LYS A 93 15.73 -23.35 -21.06
C LYS A 93 16.26 -21.96 -20.66
N HIS A 94 17.49 -21.64 -21.05
CA HIS A 94 18.26 -20.55 -20.42
C HIS A 94 18.78 -19.46 -21.36
N LEU A 95 18.85 -19.68 -22.68
CA LEU A 95 19.42 -18.70 -23.61
C LEU A 95 18.39 -18.28 -24.66
N LEU A 96 17.82 -17.08 -24.50
CA LEU A 96 16.82 -16.50 -25.40
C LEU A 96 17.49 -15.76 -26.56
N ILE A 97 17.09 -16.11 -27.78
CA ILE A 97 17.63 -15.58 -29.02
C ILE A 97 16.52 -14.85 -29.78
N THR A 98 16.79 -13.59 -30.09
CA THR A 98 15.89 -12.67 -30.81
C THR A 98 16.57 -12.23 -32.13
N PRO A 99 16.26 -12.92 -33.25
CA PRO A 99 16.77 -12.57 -34.57
C PRO A 99 16.11 -11.34 -35.19
N VAL A 100 16.86 -10.65 -36.06
CA VAL A 100 16.32 -9.66 -37.01
C VAL A 100 15.96 -10.41 -38.30
N LEU A 101 14.67 -10.43 -38.66
CA LEU A 101 14.15 -11.24 -39.76
C LEU A 101 13.69 -10.43 -40.98
N ASP A 102 13.43 -9.13 -40.80
CA ASP A 102 12.88 -8.28 -41.84
C ASP A 102 13.98 -7.38 -42.47
N PRO A 103 14.04 -7.25 -43.81
CA PRO A 103 15.06 -6.44 -44.48
C PRO A 103 15.00 -4.96 -44.11
N GLY A 104 16.17 -4.35 -43.84
CA GLY A 104 16.29 -2.91 -43.60
C GLY A 104 15.82 -2.43 -42.22
N VAL A 105 15.52 -3.35 -41.31
CA VAL A 105 15.07 -3.05 -39.94
C VAL A 105 16.26 -3.12 -38.98
N ASP A 106 16.39 -2.10 -38.12
CA ASP A 106 17.38 -2.01 -37.04
C ASP A 106 16.73 -2.03 -35.64
N THR A 107 15.40 -2.21 -35.56
CA THR A 107 14.66 -2.36 -34.31
C THR A 107 13.68 -3.53 -34.37
N VAL A 108 13.76 -4.46 -33.42
CA VAL A 108 12.88 -5.63 -33.36
C VAL A 108 12.00 -5.57 -32.11
N LYS A 109 10.71 -5.88 -32.28
CA LYS A 109 9.79 -6.09 -31.14
C LYS A 109 9.99 -7.51 -30.62
N ALA A 110 10.49 -7.63 -29.40
CA ALA A 110 10.83 -8.89 -28.76
C ALA A 110 10.01 -9.06 -27.48
N TYR A 111 9.53 -10.25 -27.17
CA TYR A 111 8.90 -10.57 -25.89
C TYR A 111 9.96 -11.05 -24.90
N ILE A 112 10.00 -10.46 -23.71
CA ILE A 112 10.81 -10.90 -22.58
C ILE A 112 9.92 -11.68 -21.61
N PRO A 113 10.08 -13.01 -21.47
CA PRO A 113 9.25 -13.82 -20.57
C PRO A 113 9.46 -13.48 -19.09
N ASP A 114 8.55 -13.93 -18.22
CA ASP A 114 8.60 -13.68 -16.78
C ASP A 114 9.74 -14.45 -16.06
N ALA A 115 10.93 -13.86 -16.07
CA ALA A 115 12.10 -14.30 -15.32
C ALA A 115 13.09 -13.13 -15.22
N VAL A 116 14.11 -13.25 -14.37
CA VAL A 116 15.31 -12.41 -14.51
C VAL A 116 15.95 -12.71 -15.87
N TRP A 117 16.34 -11.68 -16.61
CA TRP A 117 17.13 -11.82 -17.84
C TRP A 117 18.34 -10.91 -17.78
N TYR A 118 19.45 -11.38 -18.32
CA TYR A 118 20.68 -10.62 -18.47
C TYR A 118 21.04 -10.55 -19.96
N ASN A 119 21.38 -9.38 -20.46
CA ASN A 119 21.91 -9.24 -21.82
C ASN A 119 23.28 -9.93 -21.87
N TYR A 120 23.48 -10.87 -22.80
CA TYR A 120 24.72 -11.66 -22.84
C TYR A 120 25.95 -10.80 -23.18
N GLU A 121 25.79 -9.78 -24.02
CA GLU A 121 26.91 -8.96 -24.49
C GLU A 121 27.29 -7.88 -23.47
N THR A 122 26.30 -7.21 -22.89
CA THR A 122 26.55 -6.13 -21.90
C THR A 122 26.67 -6.66 -20.47
N MET A 123 26.18 -7.89 -20.23
CA MET A 123 26.02 -8.56 -18.94
C MET A 123 25.06 -7.87 -17.96
N GLU A 124 24.35 -6.83 -18.40
CA GLU A 124 23.40 -6.07 -17.59
C GLU A 124 22.07 -6.82 -17.44
N GLN A 125 21.46 -6.66 -16.26
CA GLN A 125 20.13 -7.17 -15.99
C GLN A 125 19.08 -6.32 -16.71
N LEU A 126 18.14 -6.96 -17.39
CA LEU A 126 16.98 -6.29 -17.99
C LEU A 126 15.99 -5.93 -16.88
N ALA A 127 15.45 -4.71 -16.95
CA ALA A 127 14.37 -4.27 -16.05
C ALA A 127 13.02 -4.86 -16.48
N GLU A 128 12.89 -5.15 -17.77
CA GLU A 128 11.67 -5.60 -18.42
C GLU A 128 11.42 -7.08 -18.16
N ARG A 129 10.18 -7.42 -17.80
CA ARG A 129 9.71 -8.80 -17.63
C ARG A 129 8.27 -8.90 -18.08
N ARG A 130 7.93 -10.06 -18.65
CA ARG A 130 6.58 -10.41 -19.11
C ARG A 130 5.96 -9.36 -20.04
N MET A 131 6.77 -8.78 -20.92
CA MET A 131 6.37 -7.68 -21.78
C MET A 131 7.10 -7.70 -23.12
N HIS A 132 6.51 -7.02 -24.10
CA HIS A 132 7.19 -6.74 -25.35
C HIS A 132 8.08 -5.50 -25.19
N VAL A 133 9.30 -5.59 -25.72
CA VAL A 133 10.29 -4.52 -25.72
C VAL A 133 10.74 -4.27 -27.16
N THR A 134 11.01 -3.01 -27.48
CA THR A 134 11.60 -2.63 -28.76
C THR A 134 13.12 -2.60 -28.58
N MET A 135 13.82 -3.58 -29.15
CA MET A 135 15.27 -3.69 -29.09
C MET A 135 15.90 -3.03 -30.31
N HIS A 136 16.87 -2.14 -30.13
CA HIS A 136 17.70 -1.66 -31.23
C HIS A 136 18.78 -2.71 -31.55
N LEU A 137 18.61 -3.42 -32.66
CA LEU A 137 19.47 -4.49 -33.17
C LEU A 137 19.91 -4.11 -34.60
N PRO A 138 20.93 -3.23 -34.75
CA PRO A 138 21.47 -2.87 -36.06
C PRO A 138 22.07 -4.09 -36.78
N ALA A 139 22.45 -3.93 -38.05
CA ALA A 139 22.85 -5.03 -38.95
C ALA A 139 24.01 -5.92 -38.44
N ASP A 140 24.76 -5.48 -37.44
CA ASP A 140 25.86 -6.20 -36.81
C ASP A 140 25.51 -6.75 -35.41
N LYS A 141 24.25 -6.69 -34.98
CA LYS A 141 23.76 -7.10 -33.65
C LYS A 141 22.64 -8.14 -33.68
N LEU A 142 22.55 -8.92 -32.61
CA LEU A 142 21.57 -9.98 -32.35
C LEU A 142 21.12 -9.89 -30.88
N GLY A 143 19.82 -10.04 -30.62
CA GLY A 143 19.32 -10.05 -29.25
C GLY A 143 19.64 -11.38 -28.56
N LEU A 144 20.53 -11.38 -27.58
CA LEU A 144 20.96 -12.57 -26.84
C LEU A 144 20.84 -12.35 -25.33
N HIS A 145 20.04 -13.17 -24.66
CA HIS A 145 19.72 -12.98 -23.24
C HIS A 145 19.82 -14.29 -22.45
N VAL A 146 20.47 -14.23 -21.29
CA VAL A 146 20.62 -15.35 -20.36
C VAL A 146 19.58 -15.24 -19.25
N ARG A 147 18.81 -16.29 -19.03
CA ARG A 147 17.82 -16.37 -17.95
C ARG A 147 18.53 -16.51 -16.60
N GLY A 148 18.09 -15.77 -15.59
CA GLY A 148 18.48 -16.01 -14.20
C GLY A 148 18.06 -17.41 -13.75
N GLY A 149 18.87 -18.00 -12.88
CA GLY A 149 18.77 -19.40 -12.50
C GLY A 149 19.65 -20.34 -13.33
N ALA A 150 20.45 -19.82 -14.27
CA ALA A 150 21.25 -20.61 -15.21
C ALA A 150 22.74 -20.66 -14.84
N ILE A 151 23.37 -21.80 -15.06
CA ILE A 151 24.84 -21.95 -15.10
C ILE A 151 25.22 -22.51 -16.47
N LEU A 152 25.91 -21.72 -17.29
CA LEU A 152 26.30 -22.08 -18.64
C LEU A 152 27.82 -22.36 -18.67
N PRO A 153 28.26 -23.60 -19.01
CA PRO A 153 29.67 -23.87 -19.24
C PRO A 153 30.14 -23.23 -20.55
N THR A 154 31.31 -22.59 -20.48
CA THR A 154 31.95 -21.87 -21.59
C THR A 154 33.34 -22.42 -21.89
N GLN A 155 33.86 -22.18 -23.09
CA GLN A 155 35.24 -22.49 -23.48
C GLN A 155 35.85 -21.32 -24.26
N GLU A 156 37.15 -21.08 -24.11
CA GLU A 156 37.80 -20.05 -24.94
C GLU A 156 37.84 -20.50 -26.42
N PRO A 157 37.22 -19.75 -27.35
CA PRO A 157 37.02 -20.20 -28.73
C PRO A 157 38.27 -20.04 -29.59
N ASP A 158 38.44 -20.91 -30.59
CA ASP A 158 39.47 -20.83 -31.63
C ASP A 158 38.85 -21.07 -33.03
N VAL A 159 39.66 -21.01 -34.10
CA VAL A 159 39.22 -21.12 -35.50
C VAL A 159 38.55 -22.46 -35.84
N THR A 160 38.81 -23.52 -35.07
CA THR A 160 38.13 -24.82 -35.20
C THR A 160 37.74 -25.38 -33.85
N THR A 161 36.81 -26.33 -33.83
CA THR A 161 36.44 -27.07 -32.61
C THR A 161 37.62 -27.89 -32.08
N THR A 162 38.46 -28.45 -32.95
CA THR A 162 39.70 -29.16 -32.55
C THR A 162 40.66 -28.28 -31.78
N HIS A 163 40.82 -27.01 -32.19
CA HIS A 163 41.67 -26.06 -31.47
C HIS A 163 41.00 -25.53 -30.20
N SER A 164 39.70 -25.17 -30.29
CA SER A 164 38.93 -24.67 -29.13
C SER A 164 38.94 -25.67 -27.98
N ARG A 165 38.85 -26.97 -28.27
CA ARG A 165 38.88 -28.07 -27.29
C ARG A 165 40.20 -28.20 -26.50
N ARG A 166 41.25 -27.46 -26.87
CA ARG A 166 42.53 -27.41 -26.14
C ARG A 166 42.60 -26.21 -25.20
N ASN A 167 41.66 -25.28 -25.31
CA ASN A 167 41.66 -24.06 -24.53
C ASN A 167 40.87 -24.22 -23.23
N PRO A 168 41.18 -23.41 -22.20
CA PRO A 168 40.52 -23.50 -20.91
C PRO A 168 39.00 -23.29 -20.95
N MET A 169 38.34 -23.81 -19.92
CA MET A 169 36.90 -23.70 -19.71
C MET A 169 36.57 -22.56 -18.75
N GLY A 170 35.29 -22.19 -18.70
CA GLY A 170 34.75 -21.27 -17.72
C GLY A 170 33.28 -21.54 -17.41
N LEU A 171 32.71 -20.74 -16.51
CA LEU A 171 31.28 -20.77 -16.18
C LEU A 171 30.70 -19.35 -16.23
N LEU A 172 29.53 -19.22 -16.85
CA LEU A 172 28.66 -18.04 -16.71
C LEU A 172 27.47 -18.42 -15.81
N VAL A 173 27.44 -17.85 -14.61
CA VAL A 173 26.40 -18.06 -13.60
C VAL A 173 25.47 -16.85 -13.60
N ALA A 174 24.21 -17.02 -13.96
CA ALA A 174 23.20 -15.98 -13.90
C ALA A 174 22.25 -16.24 -12.73
N LEU A 175 22.27 -15.41 -11.69
CA LEU A 175 21.43 -15.60 -10.51
C LEU A 175 19.97 -15.21 -10.77
N ASP A 176 19.03 -15.99 -10.23
CA ASP A 176 17.61 -15.65 -10.21
C ASP A 176 17.22 -14.69 -9.06
N ASP A 177 15.91 -14.44 -8.88
CA ASP A 177 15.38 -13.60 -7.81
C ASP A 177 15.70 -14.14 -6.41
N ASN A 178 15.90 -15.46 -6.28
CA ASN A 178 16.27 -16.14 -5.03
C ASN A 178 17.78 -16.24 -4.84
N LYS A 179 18.58 -15.64 -5.73
CA LYS A 179 20.04 -15.74 -5.75
C LYS A 179 20.54 -17.17 -5.93
N GLN A 180 19.81 -17.96 -6.71
CA GLN A 180 20.12 -19.35 -7.05
C GLN A 180 20.41 -19.50 -8.54
N ALA A 181 21.14 -20.56 -8.89
CA ALA A 181 21.38 -20.97 -10.27
C ALA A 181 21.71 -22.47 -10.35
N ALA A 182 21.41 -23.10 -11.48
CA ALA A 182 21.78 -24.50 -11.72
C ALA A 182 22.18 -24.73 -13.17
N GLY A 183 23.00 -25.74 -13.41
CA GLY A 183 23.42 -26.14 -14.75
C GLY A 183 24.18 -27.46 -14.75
N GLU A 184 24.58 -27.89 -15.94
CA GLU A 184 25.24 -29.18 -16.15
C GLU A 184 26.33 -29.04 -17.22
N LEU A 185 27.31 -29.95 -17.22
CA LEU A 185 28.29 -30.09 -18.30
C LEU A 185 28.51 -31.57 -18.61
N PHE A 186 28.36 -31.92 -19.89
CA PHE A 186 28.80 -33.19 -20.46
C PHE A 186 30.06 -32.99 -21.31
N TRP A 187 31.07 -33.85 -21.12
CA TRP A 187 32.32 -33.79 -21.87
C TRP A 187 32.89 -35.19 -22.15
N ASP A 188 33.09 -35.54 -23.42
CA ASP A 188 33.78 -36.75 -23.87
C ASP A 188 34.91 -36.41 -24.84
N ASP A 189 35.46 -37.39 -25.56
CA ASP A 189 36.53 -37.14 -26.54
C ASP A 189 36.05 -36.45 -27.83
N GLY A 190 34.74 -36.49 -28.11
CA GLY A 190 34.10 -35.89 -29.28
C GLY A 190 34.15 -36.76 -30.55
N ASP A 191 34.77 -37.94 -30.50
CA ASP A 191 35.03 -38.80 -31.67
C ASP A 191 34.58 -40.26 -31.46
N SER A 192 34.72 -40.79 -30.24
CA SER A 192 34.38 -42.19 -29.95
C SER A 192 32.88 -42.43 -29.96
N ARG A 193 32.47 -43.62 -30.40
CA ARG A 193 31.08 -44.09 -30.28
C ARG A 193 30.82 -44.65 -28.89
N GLU A 194 29.55 -44.63 -28.47
CA GLU A 194 29.06 -45.29 -27.23
C GLU A 194 29.69 -44.73 -25.93
N THR A 195 30.16 -43.48 -25.93
CA THR A 195 30.81 -42.83 -24.76
C THR A 195 29.87 -42.68 -23.57
N VAL A 196 28.56 -42.56 -23.82
CA VAL A 196 27.53 -42.45 -22.79
C VAL A 196 27.29 -43.81 -22.12
N GLU A 197 27.03 -44.86 -22.91
CA GLU A 197 26.73 -46.22 -22.44
C GLU A 197 27.94 -46.85 -21.75
N THR A 198 29.14 -46.68 -22.33
CA THR A 198 30.38 -47.19 -21.75
C THR A 198 30.90 -46.33 -20.60
N GLY A 199 30.31 -45.15 -20.39
CA GLY A 199 30.70 -44.24 -19.31
C GLY A 199 32.01 -43.49 -19.52
N LYS A 200 32.55 -43.48 -20.73
CA LYS A 200 33.78 -42.79 -21.11
C LYS A 200 33.53 -41.30 -21.34
N HIS A 201 33.04 -40.61 -20.31
CA HIS A 201 32.79 -39.17 -20.30
C HIS A 201 32.94 -38.59 -18.89
N ILE A 202 33.01 -37.26 -18.82
CA ILE A 202 32.91 -36.46 -17.62
C ILE A 202 31.52 -35.83 -17.58
N HIS A 203 30.88 -35.84 -16.41
CA HIS A 203 29.60 -35.18 -16.18
C HIS A 203 29.63 -34.37 -14.89
N TYR A 204 29.19 -33.11 -14.97
CA TYR A 204 29.05 -32.20 -13.83
C TYR A 204 27.61 -31.81 -13.60
N LEU A 205 27.26 -31.66 -12.32
CA LEU A 205 26.13 -30.87 -11.85
C LEU A 205 26.65 -29.62 -11.15
N PHE A 206 26.10 -28.46 -11.54
CA PHE A 206 26.40 -27.17 -10.93
C PHE A 206 25.18 -26.66 -10.17
N SER A 207 25.39 -26.09 -8.99
CA SER A 207 24.33 -25.44 -8.23
C SER A 207 24.86 -24.26 -7.41
N VAL A 208 24.09 -23.17 -7.36
CA VAL A 208 24.33 -22.02 -6.50
C VAL A 208 23.20 -21.87 -5.49
N SER A 209 23.57 -21.72 -4.22
CA SER A 209 22.66 -21.33 -3.13
C SER A 209 23.43 -20.59 -2.05
N SER A 210 22.88 -19.52 -1.49
CA SER A 210 23.46 -18.79 -0.35
C SER A 210 24.92 -18.36 -0.53
N GLY A 211 25.28 -17.88 -1.72
CA GLY A 211 26.66 -17.46 -2.01
C GLY A 211 27.66 -18.60 -2.21
N GLU A 212 27.20 -19.83 -2.40
CA GLU A 212 28.04 -21.00 -2.63
C GLU A 212 27.72 -21.65 -3.98
N LEU A 213 28.71 -21.75 -4.88
CA LEU A 213 28.69 -22.55 -6.10
C LEU A 213 29.33 -23.91 -5.85
N LYS A 214 28.55 -24.97 -6.01
CA LYS A 214 29.01 -26.36 -6.00
C LYS A 214 29.22 -26.83 -7.43
N MET A 215 30.41 -27.33 -7.74
CA MET A 215 30.77 -27.98 -8.99
C MET A 215 30.97 -29.47 -8.70
N GLN A 216 29.92 -30.26 -8.84
CA GLN A 216 29.93 -31.67 -8.45
C GLN A 216 30.10 -32.57 -9.67
N VAL A 217 31.15 -33.39 -9.66
CA VAL A 217 31.37 -34.41 -10.67
C VAL A 217 30.53 -35.63 -10.32
N THR A 218 29.58 -35.98 -11.21
CA THR A 218 28.77 -37.20 -11.04
C THR A 218 29.36 -38.38 -11.80
N ARG A 219 30.22 -38.14 -12.80
CA ARG A 219 30.96 -39.18 -13.51
C ARG A 219 32.30 -38.63 -14.03
N ALA A 220 33.36 -39.41 -13.90
CA ALA A 220 34.72 -39.08 -14.37
C ALA A 220 35.36 -40.29 -15.07
N GLY A 221 34.69 -40.84 -16.10
CA GLY A 221 35.19 -42.00 -16.84
C GLY A 221 36.03 -41.66 -18.08
N TYR A 222 36.26 -40.37 -18.33
CA TYR A 222 37.13 -39.85 -19.37
C TYR A 222 38.20 -38.95 -18.75
N LYS A 223 39.42 -39.03 -19.30
CA LYS A 223 40.51 -38.12 -18.93
C LYS A 223 40.91 -37.34 -20.18
N ASP A 224 40.71 -36.04 -20.15
CA ASP A 224 41.05 -35.17 -21.27
C ASP A 224 42.58 -35.15 -21.50
N PRO A 225 43.06 -35.40 -22.73
CA PRO A 225 44.50 -35.45 -23.01
C PRO A 225 45.20 -34.08 -22.92
N ASN A 226 44.46 -32.98 -22.88
CA ASN A 226 44.98 -31.62 -22.83
C ASN A 226 45.01 -31.05 -21.40
N ASN A 227 44.59 -31.83 -20.38
CA ASN A 227 44.51 -31.40 -18.98
C ASN A 227 43.74 -30.08 -18.80
N LEU A 228 42.55 -29.98 -19.39
CA LEU A 228 41.73 -28.76 -19.33
C LEU A 228 41.41 -28.36 -17.88
N THR A 229 41.36 -27.05 -17.65
CA THR A 229 40.98 -26.42 -16.39
C THR A 229 39.81 -25.45 -16.58
N PHE A 230 39.01 -25.23 -15.55
CA PHE A 230 38.17 -24.02 -15.45
C PHE A 230 39.03 -22.87 -14.94
N GLU A 231 39.21 -21.84 -15.75
CA GLU A 231 40.04 -20.68 -15.42
C GLU A 231 39.23 -19.49 -14.93
N ASN A 232 38.02 -19.31 -15.48
CA ASN A 232 37.18 -18.14 -15.22
C ASN A 232 35.75 -18.52 -14.82
N ILE A 233 35.21 -17.87 -13.78
CA ILE A 233 33.81 -17.94 -13.39
C ILE A 233 33.26 -16.51 -13.31
N THR A 234 32.22 -16.22 -14.09
CA THR A 234 31.52 -14.93 -14.09
C THR A 234 30.14 -15.12 -13.46
N ILE A 235 29.78 -14.33 -12.45
CA ILE A 235 28.53 -14.44 -11.71
C ILE A 235 27.74 -13.13 -11.83
N LEU A 236 26.60 -13.17 -12.51
CA LEU A 236 25.68 -12.05 -12.72
C LEU A 236 24.64 -11.98 -11.58
N GLY A 237 24.27 -10.76 -11.18
CA GLY A 237 23.21 -10.54 -10.19
C GLY A 237 23.67 -10.57 -8.73
N VAL A 238 24.98 -10.49 -8.50
CA VAL A 238 25.60 -10.40 -7.17
C VAL A 238 25.39 -8.97 -6.66
N SER A 239 24.40 -8.78 -5.80
CA SER A 239 23.85 -7.45 -5.50
C SER A 239 24.81 -6.50 -4.78
N TYR A 240 25.85 -7.04 -4.13
CA TYR A 240 26.83 -6.28 -3.36
C TYR A 240 28.23 -6.88 -3.57
N PRO A 241 29.30 -6.06 -3.47
CA PRO A 241 30.67 -6.57 -3.55
C PRO A 241 30.90 -7.60 -2.44
N PRO A 242 31.41 -8.81 -2.76
CA PRO A 242 31.76 -9.78 -1.74
C PRO A 242 33.01 -9.33 -0.97
N ASN A 243 33.03 -9.60 0.34
CA ASN A 243 34.18 -9.27 1.20
C ASN A 243 35.37 -10.19 0.95
N SER A 244 35.08 -11.45 0.63
CA SER A 244 36.06 -12.47 0.33
C SER A 244 35.45 -13.53 -0.58
N SER A 245 36.32 -14.27 -1.27
CA SER A 245 35.98 -15.50 -1.98
C SER A 245 36.93 -16.61 -1.57
N ALA A 246 36.40 -17.83 -1.47
CA ALA A 246 37.15 -19.02 -1.15
C ALA A 246 36.84 -20.10 -2.18
N VAL A 247 37.89 -20.74 -2.70
CA VAL A 247 37.76 -21.84 -3.67
C VAL A 247 38.43 -23.05 -3.07
N SER A 248 37.71 -24.16 -2.95
CA SER A 248 38.21 -25.36 -2.28
C SER A 248 37.91 -26.63 -3.09
N LEU A 249 38.90 -27.54 -3.11
CA LEU A 249 38.72 -28.90 -3.64
C LEU A 249 37.95 -29.75 -2.63
N ILE A 250 36.98 -30.54 -3.10
CA ILE A 250 36.23 -31.50 -2.29
C ILE A 250 36.77 -32.91 -2.55
N SER A 251 37.47 -33.51 -1.60
CA SER A 251 37.97 -34.90 -1.71
C SER A 251 37.07 -35.88 -0.97
N GLY A 252 36.45 -36.83 -1.67
CA GLY A 252 35.96 -38.15 -1.20
C GLY A 252 35.00 -38.29 0.01
N GLU A 253 34.95 -37.33 0.91
CA GLU A 253 34.21 -37.33 2.17
C GLU A 253 33.74 -35.90 2.52
N GLY A 254 33.08 -35.20 1.59
CA GLY A 254 32.29 -33.98 1.84
C GLY A 254 32.99 -32.75 2.47
N SER A 255 34.26 -32.85 2.88
CA SER A 255 35.01 -31.82 3.59
C SER A 255 36.03 -31.17 2.65
N PRO A 256 36.09 -29.83 2.59
CA PRO A 256 37.07 -29.12 1.76
C PRO A 256 38.49 -29.35 2.29
N THR A 257 39.42 -29.78 1.43
CA THR A 257 40.76 -30.21 1.85
C THR A 257 41.90 -29.25 1.48
N THR A 258 41.71 -28.36 0.50
CA THR A 258 42.74 -27.41 0.05
C THR A 258 42.12 -26.13 -0.51
N SER A 259 42.57 -24.95 -0.05
CA SER A 259 42.21 -23.65 -0.65
C SER A 259 43.09 -23.36 -1.87
N LEU A 260 42.47 -22.92 -2.97
CA LEU A 260 43.15 -22.65 -4.24
C LEU A 260 43.31 -21.14 -4.50
N PRO A 261 44.46 -20.70 -5.05
CA PRO A 261 44.69 -19.29 -5.38
C PRO A 261 43.79 -18.86 -6.54
N HIS A 262 43.32 -17.61 -6.50
CA HIS A 262 42.50 -16.99 -7.55
C HIS A 262 42.48 -15.47 -7.38
N THR A 263 42.07 -14.76 -8.43
CA THR A 263 41.84 -13.31 -8.41
C THR A 263 40.33 -13.03 -8.44
N MET A 264 39.88 -12.05 -7.67
CA MET A 264 38.49 -11.61 -7.59
C MET A 264 38.37 -10.15 -8.03
N GLN A 265 37.42 -9.87 -8.93
CA GLN A 265 37.07 -8.50 -9.35
C GLN A 265 35.54 -8.35 -9.35
N TYR A 266 35.02 -7.23 -8.85
CA TYR A 266 33.59 -6.95 -8.83
C TYR A 266 33.26 -5.65 -9.58
N ASP A 267 32.26 -5.71 -10.46
CA ASP A 267 31.67 -4.57 -11.13
C ASP A 267 30.38 -4.17 -10.37
N ALA A 268 30.43 -3.03 -9.68
CA ALA A 268 29.33 -2.55 -8.85
C ALA A 268 28.16 -1.96 -9.65
N GLU A 269 28.44 -1.39 -10.82
CA GLU A 269 27.40 -0.81 -11.69
C GLU A 269 26.54 -1.93 -12.28
N LYS A 270 27.21 -2.99 -12.76
CA LYS A 270 26.54 -4.13 -13.40
C LYS A 270 26.19 -5.27 -12.45
N LYS A 271 26.67 -5.23 -11.20
CA LYS A 271 26.47 -6.25 -10.16
C LYS A 271 27.04 -7.63 -10.57
N ILE A 272 28.28 -7.64 -11.06
CA ILE A 272 28.95 -8.82 -11.62
C ILE A 272 30.20 -9.16 -10.80
N LEU A 273 30.36 -10.43 -10.44
CA LEU A 273 31.57 -10.96 -9.83
C LEU A 273 32.37 -11.79 -10.86
N PHE A 274 33.65 -11.44 -11.03
CA PHE A 274 34.61 -12.18 -11.84
C PHE A 274 35.61 -12.89 -10.94
N LEU A 275 35.74 -14.21 -11.11
CA LEU A 275 36.77 -15.04 -10.51
C LEU A 275 37.68 -15.56 -11.62
N GLN A 276 38.98 -15.27 -11.55
CA GLN A 276 39.94 -15.55 -12.61
C GLN A 276 41.20 -16.24 -12.08
N GLY A 277 41.88 -16.99 -12.95
CA GLY A 277 43.12 -17.71 -12.62
C GLY A 277 42.89 -18.84 -11.62
N LEU A 278 41.76 -19.53 -11.72
CA LEU A 278 41.32 -20.57 -10.79
C LEU A 278 42.07 -21.90 -10.99
N SER A 279 42.47 -22.21 -12.23
CA SER A 279 43.11 -23.47 -12.63
C SER A 279 42.46 -24.75 -12.06
N LEU A 280 41.13 -24.85 -12.12
CA LEU A 280 40.39 -26.01 -11.58
C LEU A 280 40.37 -27.17 -12.58
N THR A 281 41.07 -28.26 -12.31
CA THR A 281 41.17 -29.44 -13.18
C THR A 281 39.80 -30.03 -13.54
N LEU A 282 39.55 -30.22 -14.85
CA LEU A 282 38.36 -30.88 -15.35
C LEU A 282 38.30 -32.35 -14.88
N GLY A 283 37.18 -32.77 -14.32
CA GLY A 283 36.96 -34.09 -13.73
C GLY A 283 37.05 -34.13 -12.20
N GLU A 284 37.35 -33.02 -11.53
CA GLU A 284 37.34 -32.88 -10.06
C GLU A 284 36.18 -32.03 -9.53
N SER A 285 35.77 -32.26 -8.27
CA SER A 285 34.68 -31.52 -7.63
C SER A 285 35.18 -30.35 -6.78
N TYR A 286 34.52 -29.20 -6.89
CA TYR A 286 34.93 -27.95 -6.22
C TYR A 286 33.76 -27.27 -5.51
N LEU A 287 34.09 -26.50 -4.47
CA LEU A 287 33.20 -25.57 -3.79
C LEU A 287 33.79 -24.16 -3.91
N VAL A 288 33.04 -23.24 -4.51
CA VAL A 288 33.39 -21.83 -4.62
C VAL A 288 32.41 -21.05 -3.74
N LYS A 289 32.90 -20.33 -2.74
CA LYS A 289 32.10 -19.48 -1.86
C LYS A 289 32.48 -18.02 -2.07
N TRP A 290 31.49 -17.13 -2.08
CA TRP A 290 31.72 -15.69 -1.96
C TRP A 290 30.85 -15.16 -0.81
N ASP A 291 31.50 -14.48 0.12
CA ASP A 291 30.83 -13.90 1.29
C ASP A 291 30.11 -12.63 0.84
N GLN A 292 28.82 -12.75 0.56
CA GLN A 292 27.93 -11.61 0.43
C GLN A 292 27.75 -11.03 1.84
N GLY A 293 27.93 -9.73 2.04
CA GLY A 293 27.77 -9.03 3.33
C GLY A 293 26.37 -9.09 3.95
N LEU A 294 25.75 -10.27 4.03
CA LEU A 294 24.53 -10.60 4.75
C LEU A 294 24.67 -10.23 6.24
N GLU A 295 25.88 -10.31 6.79
CA GLU A 295 26.18 -9.79 8.14
C GLU A 295 25.75 -8.33 8.29
N ASP A 296 26.01 -7.48 7.28
CA ASP A 296 25.77 -6.04 7.36
C ASP A 296 24.28 -5.70 7.32
N TYR A 297 23.48 -6.44 6.55
CA TYR A 297 22.03 -6.31 6.57
C TYR A 297 21.40 -6.76 7.89
N GLN A 298 22.00 -7.74 8.56
CA GLN A 298 21.53 -8.27 9.84
C GLN A 298 21.87 -7.38 11.04
N ARG A 299 22.58 -6.27 10.81
CA ARG A 299 22.94 -5.33 11.88
C ARG A 299 21.72 -4.53 12.32
N PHE A 300 21.45 -4.56 13.62
CA PHE A 300 20.48 -3.69 14.27
C PHE A 300 21.19 -2.47 14.84
N ASP A 301 20.74 -1.29 14.44
CA ASP A 301 21.38 -0.01 14.76
C ASP A 301 21.40 0.27 16.27
N CYS A 302 22.60 0.38 16.84
CA CYS A 302 22.81 0.70 18.25
C CYS A 302 22.97 2.21 18.52
N HIS A 303 23.13 3.01 17.46
CA HIS A 303 23.23 4.46 17.57
C HIS A 303 22.32 5.17 16.56
N PRO A 304 21.00 5.08 16.74
CA PRO A 304 20.03 5.68 15.83
C PRO A 304 19.96 7.22 15.91
N GLU A 305 20.61 7.83 16.90
CA GLU A 305 20.77 9.27 16.99
C GLU A 305 21.85 9.77 16.00
N ASP A 306 21.75 11.04 15.61
CA ASP A 306 22.72 11.66 14.70
C ASP A 306 24.15 11.66 15.26
N ASN A 307 25.13 11.75 14.35
CA ASN A 307 26.55 11.90 14.68
C ASN A 307 27.13 10.72 15.50
N GLY A 308 26.71 9.49 15.17
CA GLY A 308 27.35 8.27 15.67
C GLY A 308 28.81 8.19 15.25
N ASP A 309 29.69 7.85 16.20
CA ASP A 309 31.12 7.62 15.95
C ASP A 309 31.60 6.38 16.70
N GLU A 310 32.82 5.94 16.39
CA GLU A 310 33.40 4.74 17.00
C GLU A 310 33.50 4.81 18.53
N THR A 311 33.80 5.99 19.08
CA THR A 311 33.97 6.17 20.53
C THR A 311 32.63 6.09 21.24
N LYS A 312 31.60 6.76 20.73
CA LYS A 312 30.22 6.70 21.23
C LYS A 312 29.62 5.31 21.07
N CYS A 313 29.91 4.63 19.96
CA CYS A 313 29.44 3.27 19.75
C CYS A 313 30.02 2.30 20.80
N LYS A 314 31.34 2.34 20.98
CA LYS A 314 32.04 1.49 21.96
C LYS A 314 31.65 1.84 23.39
N SER A 315 31.35 3.10 23.70
CA SER A 315 30.92 3.50 25.05
C SER A 315 29.55 2.93 25.45
N ARG A 316 28.68 2.65 24.46
CA ARG A 316 27.41 1.92 24.63
C ARG A 316 27.58 0.39 24.74
N GLY A 317 28.81 -0.12 24.59
CA GLY A 317 29.09 -1.55 24.55
C GLY A 317 28.73 -2.20 23.22
N CYS A 318 28.61 -1.41 22.15
CA CYS A 318 28.27 -1.87 20.81
C CYS A 318 29.49 -2.05 19.90
N ILE A 319 29.26 -2.67 18.75
CA ILE A 319 30.30 -3.00 17.78
C ILE A 319 30.32 -1.94 16.70
N TRP A 320 31.50 -1.36 16.47
CA TRP A 320 31.75 -0.45 15.36
C TRP A 320 32.48 -1.19 14.23
N LYS A 321 31.81 -1.34 13.09
CA LYS A 321 32.38 -1.91 11.86
C LYS A 321 31.83 -1.08 10.70
N PRO A 322 32.63 -0.28 9.98
CA PRO A 322 32.15 0.43 8.80
C PRO A 322 31.51 -0.52 7.78
N SER A 323 30.51 -0.03 7.05
CA SER A 323 29.85 -0.74 5.96
C SER A 323 29.93 0.06 4.66
N SER A 324 30.07 -0.64 3.54
CA SER A 324 29.96 -0.08 2.19
C SER A 324 28.50 -0.02 1.70
N ILE A 325 27.57 -0.66 2.42
CA ILE A 325 26.14 -0.61 2.12
C ILE A 325 25.58 0.74 2.61
N GLU A 326 24.94 1.48 1.71
CA GLU A 326 24.30 2.74 2.02
C GLU A 326 23.26 2.55 3.15
N LYS A 327 23.31 3.43 4.17
CA LYS A 327 22.44 3.43 5.37
C LYS A 327 22.57 2.22 6.31
N ALA A 328 23.35 1.19 5.99
CA ALA A 328 23.60 0.10 6.93
C ALA A 328 24.34 0.63 8.17
N PRO A 329 23.94 0.25 9.40
CA PRO A 329 24.50 0.84 10.60
C PRO A 329 25.95 0.39 10.80
N TRP A 330 26.84 1.37 10.98
CA TRP A 330 28.23 1.11 11.36
C TRP A 330 28.36 0.75 12.83
N CYS A 331 27.46 1.28 13.68
CA CYS A 331 27.32 0.91 15.08
C CYS A 331 26.15 -0.04 15.28
N PHE A 332 26.39 -1.26 15.73
CA PHE A 332 25.34 -2.27 15.90
C PHE A 332 25.51 -3.10 17.16
N TYR A 333 24.42 -3.74 17.59
CA TYR A 333 24.41 -4.50 18.83
C TYR A 333 25.17 -5.84 18.72
N PRO A 334 25.89 -6.26 19.78
CA PRO A 334 26.34 -7.64 19.94
C PRO A 334 25.17 -8.63 20.05
N ASP A 335 25.35 -9.86 19.60
CA ASP A 335 24.27 -10.87 19.51
C ASP A 335 23.56 -11.21 20.84
N ASP A 336 24.26 -11.12 21.97
CA ASP A 336 23.71 -11.37 23.32
C ASP A 336 23.22 -10.09 24.03
N TYR A 337 23.12 -8.95 23.32
CA TYR A 337 22.64 -7.69 23.89
C TYR A 337 21.13 -7.70 24.10
N GLY A 338 20.69 -7.36 25.32
CA GLY A 338 19.28 -7.24 25.69
C GLY A 338 19.00 -7.90 27.03
N TYR A 339 17.99 -8.77 27.06
CA TYR A 339 17.51 -9.43 28.26
C TYR A 339 17.61 -10.95 28.12
N SER A 340 17.50 -11.66 29.25
CA SER A 340 17.44 -13.12 29.31
C SER A 340 16.32 -13.56 30.24
N VAL A 341 15.69 -14.70 29.93
CA VAL A 341 14.59 -15.26 30.72
C VAL A 341 15.12 -15.84 32.03
N THR A 342 14.53 -15.47 33.16
CA THR A 342 14.88 -15.98 34.50
C THR A 342 13.80 -16.88 35.09
N ALA A 343 12.54 -16.57 34.83
CA ALA A 343 11.40 -17.39 35.21
C ALA A 343 10.43 -17.50 34.03
N PHE A 344 9.82 -18.66 33.88
CA PHE A 344 8.87 -18.94 32.81
C PHE A 344 7.76 -19.85 33.34
N ASN A 345 6.52 -19.51 33.01
CA ASN A 345 5.36 -20.33 33.30
C ASN A 345 4.41 -20.29 32.09
N GLU A 346 3.96 -21.46 31.66
CA GLU A 346 3.04 -21.63 30.53
C GLU A 346 1.77 -22.31 31.01
N THR A 347 0.64 -21.79 30.55
CA THR A 347 -0.70 -22.31 30.81
C THR A 347 -1.42 -22.49 29.48
N SER A 348 -2.57 -23.18 29.47
CA SER A 348 -3.37 -23.32 28.25
C SER A 348 -3.87 -21.98 27.70
N SER A 349 -4.04 -20.96 28.56
CA SER A 349 -4.51 -19.61 28.20
C SER A 349 -3.43 -18.60 27.83
N GLY A 350 -2.14 -18.90 28.05
CA GLY A 350 -1.08 -17.94 27.85
C GLY A 350 0.26 -18.31 28.50
N MET A 351 1.23 -17.40 28.42
CA MET A 351 2.57 -17.53 29.01
C MET A 351 2.90 -16.31 29.86
N THR A 352 3.69 -16.50 30.91
CA THR A 352 4.30 -15.41 31.67
C THR A 352 5.79 -15.69 31.83
N ALA A 353 6.62 -14.67 31.61
CA ALA A 353 8.06 -14.77 31.80
C ALA A 353 8.59 -13.53 32.53
N ASP A 354 9.48 -13.73 33.49
CA ASP A 354 10.30 -12.64 34.03
C ASP A 354 11.64 -12.65 33.29
N ILE A 355 12.07 -11.46 32.86
CA ILE A 355 13.30 -11.27 32.11
C ILE A 355 14.23 -10.29 32.83
N VAL A 356 15.52 -10.57 32.81
CA VAL A 356 16.56 -9.74 33.44
C VAL A 356 17.51 -9.19 32.39
N ARG A 357 17.89 -7.92 32.53
CA ARG A 357 18.83 -7.27 31.62
C ARG A 357 20.21 -7.92 31.70
N ASN A 358 20.85 -8.12 30.55
CA ASN A 358 22.22 -8.61 30.48
C ASN A 358 23.21 -7.52 30.95
N LYS A 359 23.70 -7.65 32.19
CA LYS A 359 24.61 -6.69 32.82
C LYS A 359 26.06 -6.73 32.31
N LYS A 360 26.40 -7.63 31.37
CA LYS A 360 27.67 -7.59 30.61
C LYS A 360 27.82 -6.25 29.90
N TYR A 361 26.71 -5.68 29.45
CA TYR A 361 26.64 -4.38 28.79
C TYR A 361 26.19 -3.30 29.77
N ARG A 362 26.81 -2.12 29.68
CA ARG A 362 26.40 -0.94 30.45
C ARG A 362 24.99 -0.52 30.03
N SER A 363 24.24 0.05 30.97
CA SER A 363 22.94 0.65 30.67
C SER A 363 23.07 1.68 29.53
N SER A 364 22.10 1.68 28.61
CA SER A 364 21.84 2.34 27.30
C SER A 364 22.62 3.56 26.80
N GLY A 365 23.67 4.03 27.48
CA GLY A 365 24.39 5.25 27.11
C GLY A 365 23.54 6.52 27.28
N ARG A 366 22.37 6.42 27.94
CA ARG A 366 21.44 7.53 28.22
C ARG A 366 21.32 7.73 29.75
N PRO A 367 22.23 8.51 30.37
CA PRO A 367 22.29 8.63 31.84
C PRO A 367 20.99 9.13 32.50
N ASN A 368 20.19 9.91 31.77
CA ASN A 368 18.93 10.49 32.25
C ASN A 368 17.72 9.55 32.12
N SER A 369 17.89 8.37 31.50
CA SER A 369 16.85 7.33 31.39
C SER A 369 17.52 5.95 31.49
N PRO A 370 17.93 5.53 32.70
CA PRO A 370 18.59 4.25 32.91
C PRO A 370 17.66 3.08 32.56
N ASP A 371 18.26 1.96 32.16
CA ASP A 371 17.52 0.76 31.76
C ASP A 371 16.91 0.07 32.98
N ILE A 372 15.71 -0.47 32.81
CA ILE A 372 14.97 -1.18 33.86
C ILE A 372 15.46 -2.63 33.91
N ASP A 373 16.19 -3.00 34.97
CA ASP A 373 16.89 -4.28 35.04
C ASP A 373 15.97 -5.54 35.01
N THR A 374 14.71 -5.43 35.44
CA THR A 374 13.77 -6.56 35.53
C THR A 374 12.45 -6.19 34.91
N LEU A 375 11.96 -7.01 33.99
CA LEU A 375 10.68 -6.81 33.32
C LEU A 375 9.83 -8.08 33.39
N ARG A 376 8.52 -7.91 33.22
CA ARG A 376 7.56 -9.01 33.11
C ARG A 376 6.91 -9.03 31.74
N VAL A 377 6.95 -10.19 31.11
CA VAL A 377 6.30 -10.51 29.85
C VAL A 377 5.03 -11.31 30.15
N SER A 378 3.91 -10.90 29.57
CA SER A 378 2.64 -11.63 29.62
C SER A 378 2.11 -11.84 28.21
N ILE A 379 1.82 -13.08 27.84
CA ILE A 379 1.27 -13.46 26.54
C ILE A 379 -0.10 -14.07 26.78
N GLN A 380 -1.13 -13.55 26.12
CA GLN A 380 -2.51 -14.01 26.25
C GLN A 380 -3.05 -14.47 24.90
N TYR A 381 -3.69 -15.64 24.90
CA TYR A 381 -4.32 -16.22 23.72
C TYR A 381 -5.81 -15.84 23.70
N HIS A 382 -6.16 -14.72 23.07
CA HIS A 382 -7.52 -14.18 23.13
C HIS A 382 -8.53 -15.01 22.35
N THR A 383 -8.25 -15.29 21.07
CA THR A 383 -9.11 -16.07 20.18
C THR A 383 -8.28 -17.08 19.38
N SER A 384 -8.92 -17.85 18.49
CA SER A 384 -8.20 -18.71 17.54
C SER A 384 -7.25 -17.94 16.61
N HIS A 385 -7.51 -16.66 16.36
CA HIS A 385 -6.81 -15.82 15.38
C HIS A 385 -6.19 -14.55 15.98
N MET A 386 -6.36 -14.30 17.29
CA MET A 386 -5.85 -13.12 17.96
C MET A 386 -5.08 -13.44 19.23
N LEU A 387 -3.89 -12.86 19.38
CA LEU A 387 -3.10 -12.91 20.60
C LEU A 387 -2.62 -11.52 21.01
N GLN A 388 -2.23 -11.40 22.27
CA GLN A 388 -1.57 -10.23 22.82
C GLN A 388 -0.27 -10.65 23.50
N PHE A 389 0.76 -9.83 23.39
CA PHE A 389 1.88 -9.88 24.32
C PHE A 389 2.20 -8.50 24.87
N LYS A 390 2.43 -8.45 26.18
CA LYS A 390 2.67 -7.24 26.95
C LYS A 390 3.98 -7.35 27.71
N ILE A 391 4.81 -6.31 27.69
CA ILE A 391 6.05 -6.20 28.47
C ILE A 391 6.00 -4.96 29.35
N VAL A 392 6.09 -5.16 30.67
CA VAL A 392 5.94 -4.11 31.69
C VAL A 392 7.09 -4.13 32.70
N ASP A 393 7.26 -3.02 33.41
CA ASP A 393 8.01 -2.97 34.67
C ASP A 393 7.10 -3.49 35.81
N PRO A 394 7.42 -4.62 36.47
CA PRO A 394 6.60 -5.12 37.58
C PRO A 394 6.74 -4.29 38.86
N ALA A 395 7.74 -3.40 38.97
CA ALA A 395 7.97 -2.58 40.16
C ALA A 395 7.25 -1.22 40.12
N THR A 396 6.93 -0.72 38.92
CA THR A 396 6.39 0.63 38.71
C THR A 396 5.16 0.59 37.80
N ASP A 397 4.09 1.27 38.20
CA ASP A 397 2.90 1.47 37.34
C ASP A 397 3.24 2.49 36.23
N ARG A 398 3.63 2.00 35.06
CA ARG A 398 3.93 2.82 33.88
C ARG A 398 2.65 3.24 33.16
N TYR A 399 2.74 4.27 32.33
CA TYR A 399 1.62 4.70 31.50
C TYR A 399 1.19 3.57 30.52
N GLU A 400 -0.10 3.28 30.51
CA GLU A 400 -0.77 2.43 29.52
C GLU A 400 -1.85 3.25 28.82
N VAL A 401 -2.02 3.03 27.52
CA VAL A 401 -2.97 3.79 26.69
C VAL A 401 -4.41 3.54 27.16
N PRO A 402 -5.18 4.59 27.53
CA PRO A 402 -6.53 4.47 28.08
C PRO A 402 -7.62 4.31 27.00
N VAL A 403 -7.27 3.75 25.84
CA VAL A 403 -8.23 3.51 24.74
C VAL A 403 -8.86 2.13 24.90
N PRO A 404 -10.20 2.03 25.05
CA PRO A 404 -10.86 0.76 25.28
C PRO A 404 -10.88 -0.12 24.02
N LEU A 405 -10.44 -1.37 24.17
CA LEU A 405 -10.46 -2.40 23.12
C LEU A 405 -11.55 -3.46 23.39
N SER A 406 -12.06 -4.07 22.33
CA SER A 406 -13.09 -5.12 22.39
C SER A 406 -12.45 -6.50 22.49
N LEU A 407 -12.10 -6.90 23.71
CA LEU A 407 -11.48 -8.20 23.99
C LEU A 407 -12.50 -9.26 24.43
N PRO A 408 -12.28 -10.55 24.09
CA PRO A 408 -13.13 -11.63 24.57
C PRO A 408 -12.98 -11.80 26.09
N LYS A 409 -14.07 -12.19 26.77
CA LYS A 409 -14.09 -12.39 28.24
C LYS A 409 -13.21 -13.55 28.70
N THR A 410 -12.96 -14.53 27.83
CA THR A 410 -12.22 -15.76 28.12
C THR A 410 -11.24 -16.07 27.01
N SER A 411 -10.04 -16.52 27.38
CA SER A 411 -8.99 -16.92 26.44
C SER A 411 -9.31 -18.24 25.71
N GLU A 412 -8.72 -18.41 24.52
CA GLU A 412 -8.75 -19.67 23.77
C GLU A 412 -7.72 -20.66 24.32
N THR A 413 -8.22 -21.57 25.16
CA THR A 413 -7.42 -22.61 25.83
C THR A 413 -7.19 -23.85 24.97
N ASP A 414 -7.98 -24.05 23.91
CA ASP A 414 -7.84 -25.19 23.01
C ASP A 414 -6.76 -24.89 21.95
N GLU A 415 -5.58 -25.48 22.15
CA GLU A 415 -4.47 -25.32 21.23
C GLU A 415 -4.82 -25.74 19.79
N SER A 416 -5.71 -26.72 19.59
CA SER A 416 -6.08 -27.22 18.26
C SER A 416 -6.84 -26.20 17.42
N LYS A 417 -7.51 -25.24 18.06
CA LYS A 417 -8.25 -24.16 17.40
C LYS A 417 -7.37 -22.96 17.04
N ARG A 418 -6.26 -22.75 17.77
CA ARG A 418 -5.36 -21.62 17.52
C ARG A 418 -4.65 -21.75 16.18
N LEU A 419 -4.72 -20.72 15.35
CA LEU A 419 -4.03 -20.61 14.06
C LEU A 419 -2.52 -20.33 14.22
N TYR A 420 -2.08 -20.02 15.43
CA TYR A 420 -0.70 -19.66 15.76
C TYR A 420 -0.10 -20.54 16.86
N LYS A 421 1.22 -20.57 16.89
CA LYS A 421 2.04 -21.05 18.00
C LYS A 421 2.95 -19.92 18.46
N VAL A 422 3.14 -19.80 19.77
CA VAL A 422 4.07 -18.84 20.38
C VAL A 422 5.21 -19.61 21.05
N ALA A 423 6.42 -19.06 20.99
CA ALA A 423 7.59 -19.56 21.69
C ALA A 423 8.43 -18.39 22.24
N ILE A 424 9.13 -18.61 23.34
CA ILE A 424 10.08 -17.65 23.92
C ILE A 424 11.51 -18.18 23.75
N THR A 425 12.38 -17.37 23.14
CA THR A 425 13.82 -17.62 23.03
C THR A 425 14.53 -17.04 24.26
N GLN A 426 15.59 -17.70 24.74
CA GLN A 426 16.25 -17.33 26.00
C GLN A 426 17.40 -16.32 25.86
N THR A 427 18.28 -16.49 24.86
CA THR A 427 19.52 -15.69 24.71
C THR A 427 19.83 -15.41 23.24
N PRO A 428 19.63 -14.16 22.77
CA PRO A 428 18.91 -13.08 23.46
C PRO A 428 17.44 -13.44 23.67
N PHE A 429 16.79 -12.82 24.65
CA PHE A 429 15.33 -12.93 24.82
C PHE A 429 14.62 -12.52 23.53
N GLY A 430 13.60 -13.29 23.14
CA GLY A 430 12.72 -12.94 22.03
C GLY A 430 11.40 -13.71 22.08
N ILE A 431 10.37 -13.16 21.46
CA ILE A 431 9.07 -13.80 21.27
C ILE A 431 8.99 -14.19 19.79
N LYS A 432 8.59 -15.43 19.54
CA LYS A 432 8.38 -15.95 18.18
C LYS A 432 6.95 -16.40 18.01
N VAL A 433 6.24 -15.81 17.05
CA VAL A 433 4.88 -16.19 16.68
C VAL A 433 4.93 -16.84 15.30
N THR A 434 4.39 -18.05 15.19
CA THR A 434 4.43 -18.87 13.98
C THR A 434 3.02 -19.26 13.57
N ARG A 435 2.67 -19.03 12.30
CA ARG A 435 1.42 -19.53 11.71
C ARG A 435 1.48 -21.06 11.64
N LYS A 436 0.49 -21.75 12.21
CA LYS A 436 0.50 -23.23 12.26
C LYS A 436 0.32 -23.88 10.89
N SER A 437 -0.49 -23.31 10.01
CA SER A 437 -0.78 -23.90 8.70
C SER A 437 0.45 -23.94 7.78
N THR A 438 1.31 -22.93 7.84
CA THR A 438 2.46 -22.77 6.93
C THR A 438 3.81 -23.00 7.61
N GLY A 439 3.88 -22.91 8.94
CA GLY A 439 5.14 -22.93 9.69
C GLY A 439 5.96 -21.64 9.57
N ILE A 440 5.42 -20.58 8.96
CA ILE A 440 6.09 -19.29 8.79
C ILE A 440 6.08 -18.51 10.11
N ALA A 441 7.22 -17.96 10.50
CA ALA A 441 7.33 -17.02 11.61
C ALA A 441 6.86 -15.63 11.16
N ILE A 442 5.70 -15.19 11.66
CA ILE A 442 5.13 -13.87 11.35
C ILE A 442 5.71 -12.77 12.25
N TRP A 443 6.24 -13.16 13.40
CA TRP A 443 6.99 -12.31 14.31
C TRP A 443 8.13 -13.12 14.93
N ASP A 444 9.32 -12.54 14.97
CA ASP A 444 10.50 -13.15 15.59
C ASP A 444 11.39 -12.04 16.14
N SER A 445 11.20 -11.71 17.42
CA SER A 445 12.02 -10.73 18.13
C SER A 445 13.26 -11.30 18.78
N SER A 446 13.69 -12.52 18.41
CA SER A 446 14.97 -13.09 18.87
C SER A 446 16.18 -12.49 18.15
N VAL A 447 16.30 -11.17 18.24
CA VAL A 447 17.37 -10.37 17.66
C VAL A 447 17.94 -9.45 18.75
N PRO A 448 19.22 -9.04 18.65
CA PRO A 448 19.83 -8.20 19.67
C PRO A 448 19.26 -6.77 19.66
N GLY A 449 19.43 -6.06 20.77
CA GLY A 449 19.10 -4.63 20.87
C GLY A 449 17.81 -4.30 21.63
N PHE A 450 17.10 -5.31 22.15
CA PHE A 450 15.94 -5.07 23.02
C PHE A 450 16.36 -4.24 24.24
N THR A 451 15.78 -3.04 24.36
CA THR A 451 16.12 -2.05 25.39
C THR A 451 14.82 -1.53 26.00
N PHE A 452 14.79 -1.36 27.32
CA PHE A 452 13.62 -0.85 28.03
C PHE A 452 14.12 0.06 29.16
N SER A 453 13.74 1.33 29.09
CA SER A 453 14.05 2.37 30.06
C SER A 453 12.84 3.28 30.23
N GLU A 454 12.91 4.23 31.17
CA GLU A 454 11.79 5.15 31.46
C GLU A 454 11.33 5.93 30.21
N MET A 455 12.29 6.48 29.44
CA MET A 455 12.06 7.37 28.30
C MET A 455 12.65 6.84 26.98
N PHE A 456 12.91 5.54 26.89
CA PHE A 456 13.30 4.87 25.65
C PHE A 456 13.05 3.36 25.73
N ILE A 457 12.24 2.87 24.80
CA ILE A 457 11.96 1.45 24.65
C ILE A 457 12.19 1.09 23.19
N GLN A 458 12.94 0.00 22.95
CA GLN A 458 13.24 -0.50 21.61
C GLN A 458 12.99 -2.00 21.54
N VAL A 459 12.28 -2.43 20.50
CA VAL A 459 12.08 -3.84 20.15
C VAL A 459 12.14 -4.02 18.65
N SER A 460 12.78 -5.08 18.20
CA SER A 460 12.90 -5.41 16.79
C SER A 460 12.31 -6.78 16.50
N THR A 461 11.85 -6.99 15.26
CA THR A 461 11.36 -8.28 14.78
C THR A 461 11.86 -8.53 13.37
N ARG A 462 12.13 -9.79 13.04
CA ARG A 462 12.20 -10.24 11.64
C ARG A 462 10.80 -10.34 11.06
N LEU A 463 10.69 -10.07 9.77
CA LEU A 463 9.44 -10.08 9.02
C LEU A 463 9.38 -11.33 8.11
N PRO A 464 8.19 -11.88 7.83
CA PRO A 464 8.07 -13.09 7.01
C PRO A 464 8.34 -12.83 5.52
N SER A 465 8.24 -11.58 5.06
CA SER A 465 8.44 -11.16 3.66
C SER A 465 8.82 -9.67 3.54
N HIS A 466 8.97 -9.19 2.30
CA HIS A 466 9.23 -7.78 1.99
C HIS A 466 7.96 -6.93 1.78
N PHE A 467 6.77 -7.46 2.08
CA PHE A 467 5.49 -6.83 1.77
C PHE A 467 4.78 -6.37 3.04
N ILE A 468 4.92 -5.08 3.34
CA ILE A 468 4.34 -4.41 4.52
C ILE A 468 3.57 -3.17 4.05
N TYR A 469 2.44 -2.93 4.72
CA TYR A 469 1.49 -1.84 4.47
C TYR A 469 1.02 -1.26 5.81
N GLY A 470 0.73 0.04 5.88
CA GLY A 470 0.30 0.72 7.11
C GLY A 470 1.36 1.64 7.68
N PHE A 471 1.37 1.84 9.01
CA PHE A 471 1.96 2.99 9.71
C PHE A 471 1.35 4.32 9.25
N GLY A 472 1.14 5.23 10.18
CA GLY A 472 0.54 6.52 9.83
C GLY A 472 0.44 7.45 11.03
N GLU A 473 0.06 8.70 10.83
CA GLU A 473 -0.22 9.32 9.54
C GLU A 473 1.03 10.05 8.99
N THR A 474 1.38 9.75 7.74
CA THR A 474 2.49 10.39 7.02
C THR A 474 2.28 10.14 5.52
N GLU A 475 2.88 11.00 4.68
CA GLU A 475 2.81 10.83 3.23
C GLU A 475 3.79 9.75 2.75
N HIS A 476 3.29 8.53 2.48
CA HIS A 476 4.08 7.46 1.90
C HIS A 476 4.17 7.57 0.36
N PRO A 477 5.34 7.29 -0.25
CA PRO A 477 5.51 7.37 -1.69
C PRO A 477 4.82 6.23 -2.45
N THR A 478 4.61 5.09 -1.79
CA THR A 478 3.99 3.88 -2.32
C THR A 478 3.21 3.19 -1.19
N TYR A 479 2.17 2.42 -1.52
CA TYR A 479 1.38 1.69 -0.52
C TYR A 479 2.19 0.56 0.15
N LYS A 480 2.97 -0.19 -0.63
CA LYS A 480 3.98 -1.12 -0.10
C LYS A 480 5.19 -0.31 0.38
N HIS A 481 5.67 -0.61 1.57
CA HIS A 481 6.88 0.00 2.13
C HIS A 481 8.18 -0.44 1.44
N ASP A 482 9.11 0.50 1.29
CA ASP A 482 10.52 0.21 1.04
C ASP A 482 11.22 -0.15 2.36
N LEU A 483 11.85 -1.32 2.39
CA LEU A 483 12.55 -1.82 3.57
C LEU A 483 14.03 -1.40 3.62
N ASN A 484 14.50 -0.52 2.74
CA ASN A 484 15.91 -0.12 2.69
C ASN A 484 16.29 0.96 3.72
N TYR A 485 16.30 0.60 5.00
CA TYR A 485 16.68 1.47 6.13
C TYR A 485 15.88 2.78 6.16
N HIS A 486 14.55 2.67 5.99
CA HIS A 486 13.64 3.79 6.08
C HIS A 486 13.05 3.90 7.49
N THR A 487 13.19 5.09 8.09
CA THR A 487 12.59 5.42 9.38
C THR A 487 11.40 6.35 9.17
N TRP A 488 10.29 6.07 9.88
CA TRP A 488 9.05 6.85 9.88
C TRP A 488 8.71 7.27 11.30
N GLY A 489 8.69 8.58 11.56
CA GLY A 489 8.28 9.15 12.84
C GLY A 489 6.75 9.17 13.00
N MET A 490 6.28 8.98 14.23
CA MET A 490 4.87 8.98 14.60
C MET A 490 4.66 9.77 15.88
N PHE A 491 4.00 10.91 15.74
CA PHE A 491 3.54 11.81 16.79
C PHE A 491 2.57 12.78 16.13
N THR A 492 1.38 12.99 16.67
CA THR A 492 0.39 13.85 16.01
C THR A 492 0.91 15.27 15.86
N LYS A 493 0.75 15.90 14.70
CA LYS A 493 1.30 17.23 14.44
C LYS A 493 0.55 17.93 13.33
N ASP A 494 0.31 19.23 13.50
CA ASP A 494 -0.06 20.12 12.40
C ASP A 494 1.14 20.26 11.45
N GLN A 495 1.15 19.37 10.48
CA GLN A 495 2.16 19.28 9.45
C GLN A 495 1.46 18.85 8.17
N PRO A 496 1.42 19.73 7.14
CA PRO A 496 0.97 19.35 5.80
C PRO A 496 1.65 18.06 5.33
N PRO A 497 0.96 17.17 4.59
CA PRO A 497 1.49 15.88 4.21
C PRO A 497 2.82 16.03 3.46
N GLY A 498 3.82 15.27 3.89
CA GLY A 498 5.14 15.29 3.28
C GLY A 498 5.97 14.05 3.60
N TYR A 499 6.91 13.73 2.72
CA TYR A 499 7.76 12.56 2.84
C TYR A 499 8.54 12.54 4.17
N LYS A 500 8.29 11.49 4.98
CA LYS A 500 8.90 11.27 6.31
C LYS A 500 8.58 12.37 7.33
N THR A 501 7.44 13.02 7.18
CA THR A 501 6.94 13.98 8.17
C THR A 501 5.76 13.37 8.92
N ASN A 502 5.87 13.27 10.24
CA ASN A 502 4.73 12.90 11.08
C ASN A 502 3.65 13.96 10.93
N SER A 503 2.43 13.54 10.56
CA SER A 503 1.29 14.40 10.27
C SER A 503 0.23 14.27 11.38
N TYR A 504 -1.05 14.31 11.04
CA TYR A 504 -2.14 14.60 11.98
C TYR A 504 -2.48 13.44 12.93
N GLY A 505 -2.51 12.21 12.41
CA GLY A 505 -2.80 10.99 13.17
C GLY A 505 -1.56 10.17 13.58
N MET A 506 -1.80 9.20 14.47
CA MET A 506 -0.81 8.23 14.93
C MET A 506 -1.40 6.81 14.95
N HIS A 507 -0.97 5.97 14.01
CA HIS A 507 -1.44 4.60 13.76
C HIS A 507 -0.27 3.62 13.73
N PRO A 508 0.15 3.10 14.90
CA PRO A 508 1.20 2.09 15.03
C PRO A 508 0.68 0.68 14.68
N PHE A 509 0.03 0.55 13.53
CA PHE A 509 -0.52 -0.69 12.97
C PHE A 509 0.08 -0.96 11.59
N TYR A 510 0.47 -2.20 11.33
CA TYR A 510 0.84 -2.65 9.99
C TYR A 510 0.18 -3.98 9.65
N MET A 511 -0.04 -4.19 8.35
CA MET A 511 -0.37 -5.48 7.75
C MET A 511 0.85 -6.01 6.99
N GLY A 512 1.20 -7.28 7.20
CA GLY A 512 2.24 -7.98 6.47
C GLY A 512 1.69 -9.13 5.64
N LEU A 513 2.10 -9.24 4.37
CA LEU A 513 1.86 -10.44 3.57
C LEU A 513 2.94 -11.49 3.82
N GLU A 514 2.56 -12.75 3.83
CA GLU A 514 3.45 -13.89 3.92
C GLU A 514 3.83 -14.40 2.53
N LYS A 515 4.75 -15.38 2.47
CA LYS A 515 5.19 -15.98 1.20
C LYS A 515 4.08 -16.79 0.50
N THR A 516 3.04 -17.19 1.23
CA THR A 516 1.95 -18.09 0.79
C THR A 516 0.64 -17.37 0.47
N ALA A 517 0.69 -16.04 0.29
CA ALA A 517 -0.48 -15.15 0.16
C ALA A 517 -1.35 -15.00 1.42
N ASP A 518 -0.98 -15.65 2.53
CA ASP A 518 -1.55 -15.38 3.86
C ASP A 518 -1.18 -13.97 4.34
N ALA A 519 -2.02 -13.35 5.18
CA ALA A 519 -1.78 -12.04 5.76
C ALA A 519 -1.79 -12.07 7.31
N HIS A 520 -1.18 -11.08 7.95
CA HIS A 520 -1.32 -10.85 9.39
C HIS A 520 -1.28 -9.35 9.68
N GLY A 521 -1.85 -8.94 10.81
CA GLY A 521 -1.82 -7.56 11.30
C GLY A 521 -1.18 -7.47 12.68
N VAL A 522 -0.46 -6.39 12.94
CA VAL A 522 0.18 -6.12 14.23
C VAL A 522 -0.06 -4.68 14.66
N LEU A 523 -0.64 -4.51 15.84
CA LEU A 523 -0.83 -3.23 16.52
C LEU A 523 0.14 -3.15 17.71
N LEU A 524 0.87 -2.04 17.84
CA LEU A 524 1.49 -1.63 19.10
C LEU A 524 0.61 -0.58 19.77
N LEU A 525 -0.09 -0.93 20.86
CA LEU A 525 -0.91 0.01 21.61
C LEU A 525 -0.03 0.88 22.53
N ASN A 526 0.56 1.92 21.95
CA ASN A 526 1.39 2.91 22.63
C ASN A 526 1.16 4.28 21.95
N SER A 527 0.94 5.35 22.74
CA SER A 527 0.63 6.69 22.24
C SER A 527 1.76 7.71 22.45
N ASN A 528 2.89 7.30 23.02
CA ASN A 528 4.05 8.17 23.16
C ASN A 528 4.72 8.39 21.79
N ALA A 529 5.44 9.50 21.63
CA ALA A 529 6.22 9.76 20.44
C ALA A 529 7.13 8.56 20.09
N MET A 530 7.11 8.11 18.85
CA MET A 530 7.90 6.95 18.43
C MET A 530 8.35 7.07 17.00
N ASP A 531 9.24 6.17 16.58
CA ASP A 531 9.47 5.89 15.18
C ASP A 531 9.62 4.39 14.92
N VAL A 532 9.50 4.03 13.64
CA VAL A 532 9.73 2.68 13.15
C VAL A 532 10.80 2.70 12.06
N THR A 533 11.73 1.75 12.10
CA THR A 533 12.74 1.57 11.05
C THR A 533 12.57 0.22 10.37
N LEU A 534 12.47 0.24 9.05
CA LEU A 534 12.38 -0.94 8.18
C LEU A 534 13.76 -1.23 7.57
N GLN A 535 14.22 -2.48 7.63
CA GLN A 535 15.53 -2.91 7.13
C GLN A 535 15.42 -4.11 6.16
N PRO A 536 16.41 -4.32 5.25
CA PRO A 536 16.28 -5.29 4.15
C PRO A 536 16.27 -6.78 4.51
N THR A 537 16.59 -7.17 5.73
CA THR A 537 16.81 -8.59 6.11
C THR A 537 15.65 -9.56 5.85
N PRO A 538 14.36 -9.20 5.74
CA PRO A 538 13.59 -8.03 6.16
C PRO A 538 13.33 -7.98 7.67
N ALA A 539 13.39 -6.78 8.27
CA ALA A 539 13.08 -6.58 9.69
C ALA A 539 12.49 -5.20 9.98
N LEU A 540 11.90 -5.06 11.16
CA LEU A 540 11.25 -3.85 11.67
C LEU A 540 11.75 -3.59 13.09
N THR A 541 12.07 -2.33 13.40
CA THR A 541 12.45 -1.88 14.75
C THR A 541 11.51 -0.76 15.20
N TYR A 542 10.88 -0.91 16.36
CA TYR A 542 10.13 0.14 17.05
C TYR A 542 11.03 0.85 18.06
N ARG A 543 10.95 2.18 18.14
CA ARG A 543 11.58 2.99 19.19
C ARG A 543 10.58 4.00 19.71
N THR A 544 10.09 3.82 20.94
CA THR A 544 9.15 4.73 21.61
C THR A 544 9.82 5.41 22.80
N VAL A 545 9.42 6.65 23.08
CA VAL A 545 9.96 7.45 24.20
C VAL A 545 9.27 7.20 25.53
N GLY A 546 8.33 6.26 25.62
CA GLY A 546 7.62 6.03 26.88
C GLY A 546 6.61 4.89 26.83
N GLY A 547 5.80 4.80 27.89
CA GLY A 547 4.74 3.81 28.01
C GLY A 547 5.27 2.38 28.22
N ILE A 548 4.55 1.40 27.68
CA ILE A 548 4.90 -0.02 27.69
C ILE A 548 4.88 -0.60 26.28
N LEU A 549 5.27 -1.87 26.12
CA LEU A 549 5.04 -2.61 24.89
C LEU A 549 3.78 -3.47 25.06
N ASP A 550 2.68 -3.06 24.44
CA ASP A 550 1.43 -3.82 24.41
C ASP A 550 1.06 -4.14 22.96
N PHE A 551 1.42 -5.34 22.49
CA PHE A 551 1.20 -5.76 21.11
C PHE A 551 -0.03 -6.65 20.98
N TYR A 552 -0.84 -6.38 19.96
CA TYR A 552 -1.93 -7.25 19.51
C TYR A 552 -1.65 -7.75 18.10
N MET A 553 -1.92 -9.02 17.84
CA MET A 553 -1.73 -9.62 16.52
C MET A 553 -2.99 -10.34 16.08
N VAL A 554 -3.35 -10.16 14.80
CA VAL A 554 -4.47 -10.81 14.12
C VAL A 554 -3.96 -11.60 12.92
N LEU A 555 -4.58 -12.73 12.62
CA LEU A 555 -4.00 -13.79 11.78
C LEU A 555 -4.82 -14.15 10.53
N GLY A 556 -5.90 -13.45 10.22
CA GLY A 556 -6.80 -13.77 9.11
C GLY A 556 -6.04 -14.25 7.87
N PRO A 557 -6.40 -15.34 7.16
CA PRO A 557 -5.55 -15.73 6.05
C PRO A 557 -5.59 -14.67 4.93
N THR A 558 -6.66 -13.88 4.77
CA THR A 558 -6.73 -12.83 3.73
C THR A 558 -6.50 -11.42 4.30
N PRO A 559 -6.03 -10.47 3.47
CA PRO A 559 -5.92 -9.06 3.85
C PRO A 559 -7.22 -8.44 4.38
N GLU A 560 -8.37 -8.73 3.75
CA GLU A 560 -9.67 -8.27 4.28
C GLU A 560 -9.96 -8.82 5.68
N MET A 561 -9.67 -10.10 5.93
CA MET A 561 -9.90 -10.69 7.25
C MET A 561 -9.01 -10.06 8.32
N VAL A 562 -7.77 -9.70 7.98
CA VAL A 562 -6.89 -8.94 8.90
C VAL A 562 -7.53 -7.62 9.31
N VAL A 563 -8.10 -6.86 8.38
CA VAL A 563 -8.78 -5.59 8.69
C VAL A 563 -10.08 -5.84 9.48
N GLN A 564 -10.84 -6.88 9.16
CA GLN A 564 -12.06 -7.24 9.90
C GLN A 564 -11.78 -7.62 11.35
N GLU A 565 -10.70 -8.39 11.59
CA GLU A 565 -10.23 -8.80 12.92
C GLU A 565 -9.65 -7.59 13.69
N TYR A 566 -8.86 -6.74 13.03
CA TYR A 566 -8.33 -5.53 13.63
C TYR A 566 -9.44 -4.55 14.04
N THR A 567 -10.40 -4.27 13.16
CA THR A 567 -11.55 -3.41 13.47
C THR A 567 -12.50 -4.04 14.47
N GLN A 568 -12.57 -5.37 14.57
CA GLN A 568 -13.27 -6.01 15.67
C GLN A 568 -12.60 -5.71 17.02
N LEU A 569 -11.26 -5.66 17.07
CA LEU A 569 -10.49 -5.32 18.26
C LEU A 569 -10.64 -3.84 18.64
N ILE A 570 -10.36 -2.92 17.70
CA ILE A 570 -10.34 -1.48 18.00
C ILE A 570 -11.73 -0.83 17.94
N GLY A 571 -12.71 -1.49 17.35
CA GLY A 571 -14.06 -1.00 17.10
C GLY A 571 -14.30 -0.69 15.62
N ARG A 572 -15.49 -1.05 15.14
CA ARG A 572 -15.85 -0.93 13.72
C ARG A 572 -16.12 0.53 13.32
N PRO A 573 -15.88 0.90 12.04
CA PRO A 573 -16.12 2.27 11.56
C PRO A 573 -17.55 2.77 11.79
N VAL A 574 -17.71 4.08 11.92
CA VAL A 574 -19.00 4.76 11.96
C VAL A 574 -19.78 4.49 10.68
N LEU A 575 -21.09 4.24 10.79
CA LEU A 575 -21.97 4.31 9.63
C LEU A 575 -22.36 5.78 9.41
N PRO A 576 -21.91 6.47 8.35
CA PRO A 576 -22.34 7.84 8.12
C PRO A 576 -23.83 7.94 7.77
N ALA A 577 -24.42 9.13 7.88
CA ALA A 577 -25.70 9.41 7.23
C ALA A 577 -25.56 9.36 5.70
N TYR A 578 -26.61 8.97 4.97
CA TYR A 578 -26.56 8.77 3.52
C TYR A 578 -26.13 10.03 2.75
N TRP A 579 -26.59 11.20 3.18
CA TRP A 579 -26.32 12.49 2.54
C TRP A 579 -24.83 12.87 2.57
N THR A 580 -24.05 12.34 3.51
CA THR A 580 -22.63 12.65 3.62
C THR A 580 -21.83 12.02 2.49
N LEU A 581 -22.38 10.99 1.83
CA LEU A 581 -21.80 10.39 0.64
C LEU A 581 -22.01 11.27 -0.60
N GLY A 582 -22.81 12.33 -0.53
CA GLY A 582 -22.90 13.34 -1.57
C GLY A 582 -21.58 14.12 -1.74
N PHE A 583 -21.51 14.92 -2.79
CA PHE A 583 -20.38 15.83 -3.03
C PHE A 583 -20.47 17.06 -2.12
N GLN A 584 -19.32 17.63 -1.76
CA GLN A 584 -19.22 18.66 -0.73
C GLN A 584 -18.32 19.82 -1.17
N LEU A 585 -18.68 21.04 -0.77
CA LEU A 585 -17.93 22.26 -1.07
C LEU A 585 -17.55 23.03 0.19
N CYS A 586 -16.28 23.40 0.28
CA CYS A 586 -15.74 24.23 1.34
C CYS A 586 -14.63 25.15 0.79
N ARG A 587 -14.27 26.18 1.53
CA ARG A 587 -13.07 27.00 1.34
C ARG A 587 -12.76 27.72 2.65
N TYR A 588 -11.48 27.82 2.99
CA TYR A 588 -10.99 28.83 3.91
C TYR A 588 -10.88 30.18 3.18
N GLY A 589 -11.58 31.20 3.66
CA GLY A 589 -11.60 32.55 3.11
C GLY A 589 -12.87 32.90 2.32
N TYR A 590 -14.04 32.37 2.69
CA TYR A 590 -15.29 32.95 2.20
C TYR A 590 -15.46 34.36 2.78
N ALA A 591 -15.79 35.35 1.94
CA ALA A 591 -15.80 36.74 2.37
C ALA A 591 -16.99 37.10 3.27
N ASN A 592 -18.17 36.52 3.01
CA ASN A 592 -19.43 36.79 3.73
C ASN A 592 -20.51 35.76 3.32
N ASP A 593 -21.70 35.86 3.94
CA ASP A 593 -22.83 34.97 3.64
C ASP A 593 -23.29 35.03 2.17
N SER A 594 -23.12 36.17 1.49
CA SER A 594 -23.57 36.35 0.10
C SER A 594 -22.67 35.60 -0.90
N GLU A 595 -21.37 35.45 -0.62
CA GLU A 595 -20.49 34.62 -1.47
C GLU A 595 -20.90 33.13 -1.43
N ILE A 596 -21.27 32.63 -0.24
CA ILE A 596 -21.77 31.26 -0.07
C ILE A 596 -23.11 31.10 -0.82
N GLU A 597 -24.02 32.07 -0.69
CA GLU A 597 -25.30 32.06 -1.41
C GLU A 597 -25.11 32.07 -2.93
N ASP A 598 -24.21 32.90 -3.46
CA ASP A 598 -23.91 32.97 -4.89
C ASP A 598 -23.31 31.67 -5.43
N LEU A 599 -22.40 31.04 -4.67
CA LEU A 599 -21.85 29.72 -5.00
C LEU A 599 -22.95 28.66 -5.02
N TYR A 600 -23.80 28.62 -3.99
CA TYR A 600 -24.91 27.67 -3.90
C TYR A 600 -25.87 27.81 -5.09
N ASN A 601 -26.26 29.04 -5.42
CA ASN A 601 -27.13 29.33 -6.57
C ASN A 601 -26.47 28.94 -7.90
N SER A 602 -25.17 29.22 -8.05
CA SER A 602 -24.42 28.91 -9.28
C SER A 602 -24.26 27.41 -9.52
N MET A 603 -23.99 26.63 -8.47
CA MET A 603 -23.93 25.17 -8.52
C MET A 603 -25.27 24.56 -8.93
N ARG A 604 -26.38 25.06 -8.35
CA ARG A 604 -27.73 24.64 -8.73
C ARG A 604 -28.09 25.02 -10.15
N ALA A 605 -27.73 26.21 -10.61
CA ALA A 605 -27.96 26.67 -11.98
C ALA A 605 -27.19 25.80 -12.99
N ALA A 606 -25.99 25.34 -12.63
CA ALA A 606 -25.20 24.41 -13.45
C ALA A 606 -25.71 22.96 -13.41
N GLY A 607 -26.65 22.63 -12.52
CA GLY A 607 -27.18 21.27 -12.33
C GLY A 607 -26.13 20.28 -11.83
N ILE A 608 -25.12 20.74 -11.10
CA ILE A 608 -24.10 19.87 -10.51
C ILE A 608 -24.61 19.33 -9.18
N PRO A 609 -24.65 18.00 -8.97
CA PRO A 609 -25.19 17.45 -7.74
C PRO A 609 -24.20 17.59 -6.58
N TYR A 610 -24.64 18.21 -5.48
CA TYR A 610 -23.87 18.36 -4.24
C TYR A 610 -24.80 18.49 -3.04
N ASP A 611 -24.46 17.83 -1.93
CA ASP A 611 -25.32 17.75 -0.75
C ASP A 611 -24.88 18.70 0.35
N VAL A 612 -23.58 18.95 0.49
CA VAL A 612 -23.03 19.59 1.70
C VAL A 612 -22.30 20.88 1.37
N GLN A 613 -22.79 21.97 1.92
CA GLN A 613 -22.09 23.24 1.99
C GLN A 613 -21.40 23.38 3.34
N TYR A 614 -20.23 24.00 3.35
CA TYR A 614 -19.49 24.32 4.56
C TYR A 614 -19.34 25.82 4.75
N ALA A 615 -19.02 26.21 5.98
CA ALA A 615 -18.26 27.42 6.28
C ALA A 615 -17.05 27.06 7.14
N ASP A 616 -15.87 27.55 6.72
CA ASP A 616 -14.64 27.50 7.51
C ASP A 616 -14.66 28.60 8.60
N ILE A 617 -13.58 28.81 9.34
CA ILE A 617 -13.49 29.71 10.50
C ILE A 617 -13.88 31.16 10.20
N ASP A 618 -14.04 31.56 8.93
CA ASP A 618 -14.49 32.90 8.53
C ASP A 618 -15.92 33.22 8.99
N TYR A 619 -16.78 32.21 9.25
CA TYR A 619 -18.12 32.48 9.81
C TYR A 619 -18.06 32.98 11.26
N MET A 620 -16.93 32.78 11.94
CA MET A 620 -16.78 33.07 13.36
C MET A 620 -16.25 34.49 13.57
N ASP A 621 -16.82 35.26 14.50
CA ASP A 621 -16.29 36.58 14.88
C ASP A 621 -14.85 36.44 15.34
N ARG A 622 -13.89 36.97 14.57
CA ARG A 622 -12.44 36.88 14.85
C ARG A 622 -11.99 35.45 15.15
N GLN A 623 -12.57 34.46 14.48
CA GLN A 623 -12.29 33.03 14.68
C GLN A 623 -12.60 32.51 16.09
N LEU A 624 -13.54 33.15 16.81
CA LEU A 624 -14.04 32.67 18.11
C LEU A 624 -15.10 31.60 17.92
N ASN A 625 -14.83 30.38 18.42
CA ASN A 625 -15.82 29.32 18.45
C ASN A 625 -17.16 29.80 19.04
N PHE A 626 -18.25 29.34 18.42
CA PHE A 626 -19.62 29.61 18.86
C PHE A 626 -20.05 31.09 18.83
N VAL A 627 -19.30 31.98 18.16
CA VAL A 627 -19.69 33.38 17.95
C VAL A 627 -19.79 33.65 16.46
N LEU A 628 -20.98 34.03 15.97
CA LEU A 628 -21.20 34.32 14.54
C LEU A 628 -20.72 35.74 14.20
N ASP A 629 -19.94 35.88 13.13
CA ASP A 629 -19.49 37.18 12.63
C ASP A 629 -20.65 37.99 12.04
N SER A 630 -20.57 39.33 12.14
CA SER A 630 -21.57 40.24 11.58
C SER A 630 -21.71 40.18 10.04
N GLU A 631 -20.63 39.89 9.32
CA GLU A 631 -20.61 39.67 7.86
C GLU A 631 -21.27 38.35 7.45
N PHE A 632 -21.57 37.48 8.42
CA PHE A 632 -22.30 36.23 8.25
C PHE A 632 -23.65 36.23 8.98
N SER A 633 -24.17 37.42 9.34
CA SER A 633 -25.43 37.54 10.09
C SER A 633 -26.66 36.95 9.38
N LYS A 634 -26.63 36.76 8.05
CA LYS A 634 -27.71 36.09 7.30
C LYS A 634 -27.43 34.61 7.03
N LEU A 635 -26.26 34.11 7.39
CA LEU A 635 -25.89 32.70 7.21
C LEU A 635 -26.93 31.75 7.83
N PRO A 636 -27.50 31.98 9.03
CA PRO A 636 -28.52 31.08 9.59
C PRO A 636 -29.76 30.92 8.68
N ALA A 637 -30.24 32.02 8.08
CA ALA A 637 -31.37 31.97 7.15
C ALA A 637 -31.00 31.28 5.83
N LEU A 638 -29.75 31.44 5.37
CA LEU A 638 -29.23 30.70 4.21
C LEU A 638 -29.15 29.21 4.50
N VAL A 639 -28.69 28.80 5.68
CA VAL A 639 -28.62 27.39 6.08
C VAL A 639 -30.02 26.76 6.11
N GLU A 640 -31.00 27.44 6.70
CA GLU A 640 -32.40 26.99 6.68
C GLU A 640 -32.90 26.79 5.25
N ARG A 641 -32.62 27.73 4.35
CA ARG A 641 -32.96 27.60 2.93
C ARG A 641 -32.27 26.39 2.28
N ILE A 642 -30.97 26.20 2.50
CA ILE A 642 -30.21 25.07 1.95
C ILE A 642 -30.85 23.75 2.41
N GLN A 643 -31.24 23.66 3.69
CA GLN A 643 -31.87 22.47 4.27
C GLN A 643 -33.28 22.22 3.71
N ASP A 644 -34.10 23.27 3.56
CA ASP A 644 -35.45 23.20 2.96
C ASP A 644 -35.40 22.75 1.50
N GLU A 645 -34.33 23.11 0.78
CA GLU A 645 -34.06 22.71 -0.60
C GLU A 645 -33.35 21.34 -0.70
N GLY A 646 -33.21 20.63 0.42
CA GLY A 646 -32.69 19.26 0.47
C GLY A 646 -31.16 19.13 0.49
N GLY A 647 -30.44 20.22 0.76
CA GLY A 647 -29.01 20.23 1.07
C GLY A 647 -28.74 20.12 2.57
N ARG A 648 -27.46 20.20 2.94
CA ARG A 648 -26.94 20.03 4.30
C ARG A 648 -25.83 21.02 4.58
N PHE A 649 -25.60 21.32 5.85
CA PHE A 649 -24.57 22.27 6.25
C PHE A 649 -23.67 21.69 7.35
N ILE A 650 -22.35 21.78 7.15
CA ILE A 650 -21.34 21.40 8.16
C ILE A 650 -20.52 22.63 8.53
N ILE A 651 -20.28 22.81 9.83
CA ILE A 651 -19.40 23.86 10.36
C ILE A 651 -18.11 23.27 10.92
N ILE A 652 -17.02 24.04 10.82
CA ILE A 652 -15.78 23.79 11.55
C ILE A 652 -15.90 24.23 13.02
N LEU A 653 -15.20 23.52 13.91
CA LEU A 653 -14.94 23.88 15.30
C LEU A 653 -13.50 23.51 15.66
N ASP A 654 -12.75 24.48 16.17
CA ASP A 654 -11.41 24.22 16.73
C ASP A 654 -11.51 23.85 18.21
N PRO A 655 -10.50 23.21 18.82
CA PRO A 655 -10.53 22.96 20.27
C PRO A 655 -10.17 24.20 21.10
N ALA A 656 -9.36 25.11 20.57
CA ALA A 656 -8.74 26.18 21.34
C ALA A 656 -9.72 27.34 21.60
N ILE A 657 -9.87 27.75 22.86
CA ILE A 657 -10.83 28.79 23.29
C ILE A 657 -10.09 30.06 23.72
N SER A 658 -10.37 31.20 23.09
CA SER A 658 -9.77 32.51 23.49
C SER A 658 -10.09 32.86 24.93
N GLY A 659 -9.07 33.30 25.68
CA GLY A 659 -9.18 33.75 27.07
C GLY A 659 -8.91 35.24 27.28
N ASN A 660 -8.76 36.03 26.21
CA ASN A 660 -8.48 37.47 26.30
C ASN A 660 -9.66 38.37 25.89
N GLU A 661 -10.86 37.82 25.79
CA GLU A 661 -12.04 38.58 25.41
C GLU A 661 -12.44 39.62 26.48
N THR A 662 -12.90 40.79 26.02
CA THR A 662 -13.27 41.92 26.88
C THR A 662 -14.78 42.04 27.11
N VAL A 663 -15.57 41.34 26.30
CA VAL A 663 -17.01 41.13 26.47
C VAL A 663 -17.24 39.69 26.95
N PRO A 664 -18.35 39.39 27.64
CA PRO A 664 -18.63 38.03 28.10
C PRO A 664 -18.55 37.03 26.96
N TYR A 665 -17.73 35.98 27.14
CA TYR A 665 -17.54 34.92 26.17
C TYR A 665 -17.90 33.59 26.85
N PRO A 666 -19.16 33.14 26.74
CA PRO A 666 -19.67 32.03 27.55
C PRO A 666 -18.87 30.75 27.45
N ALA A 667 -18.31 30.43 26.27
CA ALA A 667 -17.51 29.23 26.08
C ALA A 667 -16.27 29.23 26.99
N PHE A 668 -15.57 30.36 27.08
CA PHE A 668 -14.44 30.52 27.99
C PHE A 668 -14.87 30.63 29.45
N ASP A 669 -15.83 31.51 29.74
CA ASP A 669 -16.28 31.80 31.12
C ASP A 669 -16.80 30.54 31.83
N ARG A 670 -17.62 29.74 31.13
CA ARG A 670 -18.11 28.45 31.64
C ARG A 670 -17.01 27.40 31.69
N GLY A 671 -16.10 27.39 30.72
CA GLY A 671 -14.96 26.47 30.72
C GLY A 671 -14.04 26.68 31.95
N VAL A 672 -13.80 27.94 32.35
CA VAL A 672 -13.08 28.26 33.58
C VAL A 672 -13.89 27.85 34.82
N ALA A 673 -15.20 28.13 34.84
CA ALA A 673 -16.07 27.80 35.96
C ALA A 673 -16.19 26.28 36.20
N ASP A 674 -16.24 25.49 35.12
CA ASP A 674 -16.32 24.03 35.15
C ASP A 674 -14.93 23.36 35.21
N ASP A 675 -13.85 24.14 35.24
CA ASP A 675 -12.46 23.67 35.29
C ASP A 675 -12.11 22.68 34.17
N VAL A 676 -12.41 23.02 32.92
CA VAL A 676 -12.25 22.09 31.78
C VAL A 676 -10.91 22.22 31.05
N PHE A 677 -10.15 23.29 31.28
CA PHE A 677 -8.93 23.59 30.54
C PHE A 677 -7.69 22.88 31.10
N ILE A 678 -6.77 22.51 30.20
CA ILE A 678 -5.45 21.97 30.51
C ILE A 678 -4.62 23.01 31.29
N LYS A 679 -4.06 22.57 32.41
CA LYS A 679 -3.29 23.38 33.34
C LYS A 679 -1.92 22.75 33.60
N TRP A 680 -1.05 23.53 34.22
CA TRP A 680 0.17 22.98 34.79
C TRP A 680 -0.15 21.99 35.93
N PRO A 681 0.73 21.00 36.18
CA PRO A 681 0.70 20.26 37.43
C PRO A 681 0.71 21.23 38.62
N LYS A 682 -0.21 21.04 39.57
CA LYS A 682 -0.46 21.96 40.69
C LYS A 682 0.78 22.32 41.53
N ASN A 683 1.79 21.45 41.56
CA ASN A 683 3.06 21.70 42.25
C ASN A 683 3.99 22.67 41.49
N LEU A 684 3.74 22.93 40.22
CA LEU A 684 4.48 23.87 39.37
C LEU A 684 3.72 25.21 39.25
N SER A 685 2.44 25.15 38.92
CA SER A 685 1.52 26.29 38.82
C SER A 685 0.06 25.79 38.80
N ASP A 686 -0.91 26.65 39.11
CA ASP A 686 -2.35 26.37 38.97
C ASP A 686 -2.97 27.09 37.74
N GLU A 687 -2.11 27.70 36.92
CA GLU A 687 -2.49 28.46 35.73
C GLU A 687 -2.78 27.55 34.53
N ILE A 688 -3.59 28.06 33.60
CA ILE A 688 -3.83 27.47 32.28
C ILE A 688 -2.53 27.47 31.47
N VAL A 689 -2.31 26.40 30.70
CA VAL A 689 -1.24 26.36 29.70
C VAL A 689 -1.74 27.08 28.44
N TRP A 690 -1.35 28.35 28.30
CA TRP A 690 -1.80 29.20 27.19
C TRP A 690 -1.04 28.88 25.91
N GLY A 691 -1.76 28.67 24.80
CA GLY A 691 -1.22 28.67 23.44
C GLY A 691 -1.73 29.86 22.63
N LYS A 692 -1.51 29.81 21.32
CA LYS A 692 -2.12 30.73 20.34
C LYS A 692 -2.56 29.94 19.11
N VAL A 693 -3.75 30.18 18.60
CA VAL A 693 -4.25 29.59 17.33
C VAL A 693 -4.91 30.71 16.50
N TRP A 694 -6.05 30.45 15.85
CA TRP A 694 -6.75 31.40 14.99
C TRP A 694 -7.40 32.60 15.67
N PRO A 695 -7.94 32.52 16.90
CA PRO A 695 -8.66 33.63 17.51
C PRO A 695 -7.82 34.91 17.64
N ASP A 696 -8.34 36.05 17.15
CA ASP A 696 -7.68 37.36 17.27
C ASP A 696 -8.07 38.11 18.55
N TYR A 697 -7.16 38.91 19.08
CA TYR A 697 -7.44 39.82 20.20
C TYR A 697 -8.61 40.76 19.90
N PRO A 698 -9.37 41.20 20.93
CA PRO A 698 -10.37 42.23 20.73
C PRO A 698 -9.71 43.58 20.40
N ASN A 699 -10.36 44.36 19.51
CA ASN A 699 -9.93 45.70 19.10
C ASN A 699 -8.57 45.79 18.38
N VAL A 700 -8.08 44.70 17.78
CA VAL A 700 -6.92 44.74 16.87
C VAL A 700 -7.39 44.78 15.42
N THR A 701 -6.60 45.42 14.55
CA THR A 701 -6.80 45.37 13.10
C THR A 701 -5.73 44.48 12.51
N VAL A 702 -6.14 43.33 11.96
CA VAL A 702 -5.23 42.37 11.34
C VAL A 702 -4.69 42.94 10.04
N ASN A 703 -3.37 42.95 9.88
CA ASN A 703 -2.70 43.25 8.62
C ASN A 703 -2.11 41.96 8.06
N ASP A 704 -2.84 41.33 7.14
CA ASP A 704 -2.45 40.07 6.49
C ASP A 704 -1.17 40.19 5.64
N SER A 705 -0.67 41.39 5.38
CA SER A 705 0.60 41.61 4.66
C SER A 705 1.84 41.44 5.54
N LEU A 706 1.68 41.32 6.86
CA LEU A 706 2.81 41.04 7.77
C LEU A 706 3.22 39.57 7.68
N ASP A 707 4.47 39.26 8.05
CA ASP A 707 4.91 37.88 8.14
C ASP A 707 4.15 37.12 9.24
N TRP A 708 4.04 35.81 9.07
CA TRP A 708 3.22 34.95 9.91
C TRP A 708 3.60 35.00 11.40
N ASP A 709 4.89 35.04 11.73
CA ASP A 709 5.36 35.11 13.11
C ASP A 709 4.98 36.45 13.77
N THR A 710 5.10 37.55 13.03
CA THR A 710 4.65 38.87 13.49
C THR A 710 3.13 38.91 13.70
N GLN A 711 2.34 38.28 12.82
CA GLN A 711 0.89 38.17 13.00
C GLN A 711 0.53 37.39 14.27
N ILE A 712 1.21 36.27 14.53
CA ILE A 712 1.02 35.47 15.75
C ILE A 712 1.32 36.31 17.00
N GLU A 713 2.38 37.12 16.98
CA GLU A 713 2.74 37.94 18.12
C GLU A 713 1.69 39.04 18.39
N LEU A 714 1.34 39.81 17.36
CA LEU A 714 0.55 41.04 17.48
C LEU A 714 -0.96 40.80 17.55
N TYR A 715 -1.49 39.82 16.81
CA TYR A 715 -2.93 39.69 16.58
C TYR A 715 -3.56 38.50 17.28
N ARG A 716 -2.91 37.34 17.27
CA ARG A 716 -3.48 36.11 17.85
C ARG A 716 -3.56 36.19 19.38
N SER A 717 -4.76 35.96 19.91
CA SER A 717 -5.07 35.95 21.34
C SER A 717 -4.52 34.69 22.04
N TYR A 718 -4.49 34.69 23.38
CA TYR A 718 -4.12 33.51 24.14
C TYR A 718 -5.32 32.57 24.18
N THR A 719 -5.06 31.29 23.92
CA THR A 719 -6.09 30.26 23.88
C THR A 719 -5.85 29.17 24.92
N ALA A 720 -6.93 28.77 25.58
CA ALA A 720 -6.98 27.64 26.50
C ALA A 720 -7.44 26.38 25.77
N PHE A 721 -6.89 25.23 26.14
CA PHE A 721 -7.17 23.93 25.49
C PHE A 721 -8.01 23.06 26.43
N PRO A 722 -9.22 22.64 26.04
CA PRO A 722 -10.04 21.75 26.86
C PRO A 722 -9.42 20.35 26.99
N ASP A 723 -9.47 19.78 28.19
CA ASP A 723 -9.06 18.41 28.46
C ASP A 723 -10.23 17.45 28.17
N PHE A 724 -10.31 16.93 26.93
CA PHE A 724 -11.41 16.08 26.50
C PHE A 724 -11.38 14.66 27.12
N LEU A 725 -10.36 14.30 27.90
CA LEU A 725 -10.35 13.06 28.68
C LEU A 725 -11.28 13.14 29.90
N ARG A 726 -11.71 14.36 30.28
CA ARG A 726 -12.60 14.61 31.43
C ARG A 726 -14.08 14.56 31.04
N PRO A 727 -14.92 13.84 31.81
CA PRO A 727 -16.37 13.89 31.64
C PRO A 727 -16.98 15.30 31.79
N ALA A 728 -16.36 16.16 32.61
CA ALA A 728 -16.79 17.55 32.78
C ALA A 728 -16.65 18.35 31.47
N THR A 729 -15.53 18.16 30.76
CA THR A 729 -15.27 18.79 29.45
C THR A 729 -16.27 18.32 28.40
N ALA A 730 -16.60 17.02 28.36
CA ALA A 730 -17.62 16.51 27.46
C ALA A 730 -18.99 17.18 27.69
N LYS A 731 -19.36 17.44 28.96
CA LYS A 731 -20.61 18.13 29.32
C LYS A 731 -20.60 19.61 28.93
N TRP A 732 -19.48 20.30 29.17
CA TRP A 732 -19.28 21.69 28.73
C TRP A 732 -19.36 21.79 27.20
N TRP A 733 -18.62 20.95 26.47
CA TRP A 733 -18.58 20.94 25.01
C TRP A 733 -19.97 20.69 24.40
N PHE A 734 -20.70 19.72 24.94
CA PHE A 734 -22.09 19.49 24.58
C PHE A 734 -22.97 20.74 24.79
N GLN A 735 -22.80 21.43 25.92
CA GLN A 735 -23.59 22.62 26.23
C GLN A 735 -23.29 23.77 25.27
N GLU A 736 -22.03 23.99 24.89
CA GLU A 736 -21.65 25.01 23.91
C GLU A 736 -22.20 24.70 22.52
N ILE A 737 -22.04 23.46 22.04
CA ILE A 737 -22.59 22.99 20.76
C ILE A 737 -24.12 23.15 20.75
N LYS A 738 -24.79 22.75 21.84
CA LYS A 738 -26.24 22.86 21.97
C LYS A 738 -26.70 24.32 21.97
N ASP A 739 -26.03 25.19 22.71
CA ASP A 739 -26.36 26.61 22.76
C ASP A 739 -26.22 27.25 21.38
N PHE A 740 -25.15 26.94 20.64
CA PHE A 740 -24.97 27.42 19.26
C PHE A 740 -26.08 26.92 18.33
N TYR A 741 -26.37 25.61 18.38
CA TYR A 741 -27.41 24.99 17.57
C TYR A 741 -28.81 25.57 17.82
N ASP A 742 -29.16 25.84 19.09
CA ASP A 742 -30.49 26.29 19.46
C ASP A 742 -30.69 27.79 19.30
N LYS A 743 -29.64 28.59 19.51
CA LYS A 743 -29.75 30.06 19.61
C LYS A 743 -29.19 30.81 18.41
N ILE A 744 -28.28 30.20 17.64
CA ILE A 744 -27.52 30.89 16.59
C ILE A 744 -27.79 30.27 15.22
N MET A 745 -27.39 29.02 14.99
CA MET A 745 -27.45 28.43 13.65
C MET A 745 -27.56 26.90 13.70
N LYS A 746 -28.41 26.32 12.84
CA LYS A 746 -28.52 24.88 12.65
C LYS A 746 -27.35 24.33 11.83
N PHE A 747 -26.97 23.08 12.09
CA PHE A 747 -25.99 22.32 11.31
C PHE A 747 -26.39 20.83 11.26
N ASP A 748 -25.90 20.08 10.28
CA ASP A 748 -26.21 18.66 10.09
C ASP A 748 -25.04 17.73 10.47
N GLY A 749 -23.83 18.26 10.50
CA GLY A 749 -22.61 17.57 10.92
C GLY A 749 -21.56 18.54 11.44
N LEU A 750 -20.48 18.01 12.00
CA LEU A 750 -19.41 18.81 12.60
C LEU A 750 -18.04 18.41 12.02
N TRP A 751 -17.22 19.41 11.73
CA TRP A 751 -15.83 19.24 11.36
C TRP A 751 -14.98 19.74 12.55
N ILE A 752 -14.26 18.84 13.21
CA ILE A 752 -13.31 19.22 14.27
C ILE A 752 -11.90 19.23 13.71
N ASP A 753 -11.26 20.39 13.80
CA ASP A 753 -9.94 20.64 13.21
C ASP A 753 -8.96 21.15 14.27
N MET A 754 -7.68 21.30 13.89
CA MET A 754 -6.64 21.87 14.74
C MET A 754 -6.42 21.10 16.06
N ASN A 755 -6.74 19.80 16.05
CA ASN A 755 -6.92 18.97 17.24
C ASN A 755 -5.85 17.91 17.46
N GLU A 756 -4.63 18.14 17.00
CA GLU A 756 -3.47 17.31 17.37
C GLU A 756 -3.09 17.36 18.86
N PRO A 757 -3.13 18.48 19.63
CA PRO A 757 -3.64 19.83 19.39
C PRO A 757 -2.59 20.83 18.85
N VAL A 758 -3.04 21.79 18.04
CA VAL A 758 -2.18 22.83 17.47
C VAL A 758 -1.99 24.01 18.40
N THR A 759 -0.77 24.52 18.48
CA THR A 759 -0.50 25.90 18.88
C THR A 759 0.57 26.50 17.98
N PHE A 760 0.37 27.75 17.56
CA PHE A 760 1.31 28.52 16.75
C PHE A 760 2.55 28.98 17.53
N VAL A 761 2.56 28.81 18.85
CA VAL A 761 3.75 28.98 19.70
C VAL A 761 4.18 27.63 20.28
N SER A 762 5.49 27.36 20.32
CA SER A 762 6.03 26.12 20.88
C SER A 762 5.79 26.03 22.38
N GLY A 763 5.01 25.04 22.80
CA GLY A 763 4.69 24.75 24.18
C GLY A 763 3.63 25.68 24.77
N THR A 764 4.03 26.90 25.10
CA THR A 764 3.16 27.87 25.75
C THR A 764 3.55 29.30 25.37
N VAL A 765 2.66 30.27 25.58
CA VAL A 765 2.99 31.68 25.41
C VAL A 765 4.18 32.07 26.29
N GLY A 766 5.14 32.80 25.70
CA GLY A 766 6.44 33.08 26.33
C GLY A 766 7.46 31.95 26.19
N LYS A 767 7.10 30.84 25.54
CA LYS A 767 7.98 29.71 25.15
C LYS A 767 8.74 29.09 26.34
N LYS A 768 8.15 29.10 27.53
CA LYS A 768 8.77 28.61 28.77
C LYS A 768 7.93 27.50 29.41
N CYS A 769 8.21 26.25 29.02
CA CYS A 769 7.60 25.08 29.66
C CYS A 769 8.12 24.89 31.10
N LEU A 770 7.23 24.54 32.03
CA LEU A 770 7.58 24.32 33.45
C LEU A 770 7.84 22.85 33.76
N GLY A 771 8.74 22.59 34.71
CA GLY A 771 9.06 21.27 35.23
C GLY A 771 10.29 20.62 34.58
N ASP A 772 10.25 19.29 34.39
CA ASP A 772 11.41 18.54 33.89
C ASP A 772 11.60 18.77 32.37
N PRO A 773 12.73 19.38 31.94
CA PRO A 773 12.98 19.65 30.53
C PRO A 773 13.18 18.37 29.68
N LEU A 774 13.38 17.20 30.31
CA LEU A 774 13.52 15.94 29.61
C LEU A 774 12.22 15.52 28.90
N PHE A 775 11.04 15.95 29.37
CA PHE A 775 9.79 15.65 28.65
C PHE A 775 9.71 16.40 27.32
N GLU A 776 10.25 17.62 27.24
CA GLU A 776 10.28 18.38 25.99
C GLU A 776 11.39 17.87 25.06
N ASN A 777 12.51 17.43 25.63
CA ASN A 777 13.68 16.92 24.92
C ASN A 777 14.12 15.56 25.52
N PRO A 778 13.41 14.46 25.19
CA PRO A 778 13.71 13.16 25.74
C PRO A 778 15.13 12.69 25.38
N PRO A 779 15.75 11.81 26.20
CA PRO A 779 17.09 11.28 25.93
C PRO A 779 17.25 10.62 24.55
N TYR A 780 16.15 10.19 23.96
CA TYR A 780 16.04 9.81 22.55
C TYR A 780 14.92 10.62 21.90
N MET A 781 15.24 11.35 20.84
CA MET A 781 14.26 12.06 20.04
C MET A 781 13.97 11.26 18.76
N PRO A 782 12.74 10.75 18.55
CA PRO A 782 12.39 10.02 17.33
C PRO A 782 12.62 10.87 16.08
N ALA A 783 12.63 10.22 14.91
CA ALA A 783 12.76 10.87 13.61
C ALA A 783 11.49 11.66 13.20
N LEU A 784 11.09 12.60 14.04
CA LEU A 784 9.97 13.52 13.82
C LEU A 784 10.42 14.73 12.99
N GLU A 785 9.48 15.34 12.30
CA GLU A 785 9.68 16.60 11.63
C GLU A 785 10.06 17.70 12.64
N SER A 786 11.11 18.46 12.35
CA SER A 786 11.65 19.49 13.23
C SER A 786 12.03 19.02 14.64
N ARG A 787 12.47 17.76 14.79
CA ARG A 787 12.87 17.15 16.07
C ARG A 787 13.88 17.96 16.92
N TYR A 788 14.69 18.83 16.28
CA TYR A 788 15.66 19.68 16.97
C TYR A 788 15.00 20.80 17.80
N LEU A 789 13.69 21.04 17.62
CA LEU A 789 12.91 22.05 18.34
C LEU A 789 12.16 21.51 19.58
N GLY A 790 12.24 20.21 19.86
CA GLY A 790 11.52 19.58 20.99
C GLY A 790 10.16 19.01 20.60
N LEU A 791 9.60 18.15 21.46
CA LEU A 791 8.25 17.58 21.27
C LEU A 791 7.15 18.65 21.34
N ASN A 792 7.37 19.73 22.09
CA ASN A 792 6.43 20.85 22.22
C ASN A 792 6.36 21.77 20.99
N HIS A 793 7.12 21.49 19.93
CA HIS A 793 7.05 22.29 18.72
C HIS A 793 5.68 22.13 18.04
N LYS A 794 5.00 23.26 17.80
CA LYS A 794 3.61 23.34 17.30
C LYS A 794 2.53 22.70 18.19
N THR A 795 2.83 22.41 19.46
CA THR A 795 1.86 21.85 20.40
C THR A 795 2.13 22.30 21.85
N LEU A 796 1.35 21.81 22.80
CA LEU A 796 1.45 22.15 24.22
C LEU A 796 2.75 21.66 24.85
N CYS A 797 3.09 22.20 26.01
CA CYS A 797 4.22 21.68 26.80
C CYS A 797 3.93 20.23 27.24
N MET A 798 4.90 19.33 27.10
CA MET A 798 4.73 17.91 27.39
C MET A 798 4.42 17.63 28.86
N ASN A 799 4.83 18.53 29.76
CA ASN A 799 4.55 18.39 31.19
C ASN A 799 3.17 18.92 31.62
N SER A 800 2.32 19.38 30.68
CA SER A 800 0.95 19.81 30.97
C SER A 800 0.12 18.65 31.53
N GLU A 801 -0.74 18.93 32.51
CA GLU A 801 -1.54 17.91 33.20
C GLU A 801 -2.90 17.74 32.52
N GLN A 802 -3.26 16.49 32.24
CA GLN A 802 -4.59 16.06 31.84
C GLN A 802 -5.10 14.99 32.81
N ILE A 803 -6.40 14.74 32.83
CA ILE A 803 -7.06 13.87 33.81
C ILE A 803 -7.93 12.86 33.07
N LEU A 804 -7.60 11.57 33.25
CA LEU A 804 -8.40 10.48 32.71
C LEU A 804 -9.78 10.42 33.37
N SER A 805 -10.72 9.73 32.72
CA SER A 805 -12.10 9.57 33.21
C SER A 805 -12.21 8.90 34.59
N ASP A 806 -11.19 8.13 35.01
CA ASP A 806 -11.09 7.52 36.34
C ASP A 806 -10.46 8.44 37.41
N GLY A 807 -10.03 9.64 37.01
CA GLY A 807 -9.36 10.63 37.87
C GLY A 807 -7.83 10.50 37.92
N LYS A 808 -7.21 9.54 37.24
CA LYS A 808 -5.74 9.43 37.15
C LYS A 808 -5.19 10.62 36.36
N LYS A 809 -4.26 11.34 36.98
CA LYS A 809 -3.52 12.43 36.35
C LYS A 809 -2.47 11.85 35.41
N VAL A 810 -2.42 12.38 34.20
CA VAL A 810 -1.49 11.99 33.13
C VAL A 810 -0.83 13.23 32.55
N ARG A 811 0.33 13.05 31.92
CA ARG A 811 1.06 14.15 31.27
C ARG A 811 0.69 14.20 29.80
N HIS A 812 0.69 15.39 29.23
CA HIS A 812 0.56 15.57 27.78
C HIS A 812 1.61 14.76 27.00
N TYR A 813 2.81 14.56 27.54
CA TYR A 813 3.84 13.65 27.01
C TYR A 813 3.33 12.25 26.61
N ASP A 814 2.39 11.70 27.39
CA ASP A 814 1.87 10.36 27.21
C ASP A 814 0.61 10.33 26.33
N VAL A 815 -0.25 11.35 26.48
CA VAL A 815 -1.58 11.40 25.88
C VAL A 815 -1.72 12.45 24.76
N HIS A 816 -0.62 13.07 24.31
CA HIS A 816 -0.62 14.05 23.22
C HIS A 816 -1.33 13.49 21.98
N SER A 817 -0.89 12.33 21.49
CA SER A 817 -1.48 11.64 20.34
C SER A 817 -2.89 11.09 20.57
N LEU A 818 -3.48 11.33 21.74
CA LEU A 818 -4.88 10.99 22.06
C LEU A 818 -5.79 12.21 22.12
N TYR A 819 -5.29 13.43 21.91
CA TYR A 819 -6.10 14.65 22.06
C TYR A 819 -7.29 14.66 21.09
N GLY A 820 -7.05 14.58 19.78
CA GLY A 820 -8.12 14.52 18.77
C GLY A 820 -9.04 13.32 18.95
N TRP A 821 -8.48 12.15 19.32
CA TRP A 821 -9.26 10.96 19.67
C TRP A 821 -10.22 11.23 20.84
N SER A 822 -9.75 11.88 21.90
CA SER A 822 -10.55 12.18 23.10
C SER A 822 -11.64 13.21 22.84
N GLN A 823 -11.43 14.14 21.90
CA GLN A 823 -12.44 15.11 21.45
C GLN A 823 -13.52 14.49 20.54
N THR A 824 -13.15 13.43 19.81
CA THR A 824 -13.98 12.85 18.74
C THR A 824 -15.30 12.27 19.29
N GLN A 825 -15.26 11.45 20.34
CA GLN A 825 -16.48 10.86 20.90
C GLN A 825 -17.44 11.91 21.49
N PRO A 826 -17.00 12.84 22.37
CA PRO A 826 -17.88 13.89 22.89
C PRO A 826 -18.54 14.74 21.79
N THR A 827 -17.83 15.01 20.70
CA THR A 827 -18.36 15.76 19.56
C THR A 827 -19.45 14.97 18.82
N TYR A 828 -19.20 13.68 18.57
CA TYR A 828 -20.18 12.80 17.95
C TYR A 828 -21.45 12.67 18.80
N ASP A 829 -21.29 12.41 20.10
CA ASP A 829 -22.40 12.31 21.05
C ASP A 829 -23.20 13.63 21.13
N ALA A 830 -22.50 14.77 21.10
CA ALA A 830 -23.15 16.08 21.08
C ALA A 830 -23.96 16.31 19.81
N MET A 831 -23.39 16.04 18.64
CA MET A 831 -24.06 16.15 17.34
C MET A 831 -25.32 15.27 17.28
N LEU A 832 -25.22 14.00 17.70
CA LEU A 832 -26.36 13.08 17.74
C LEU A 832 -27.50 13.63 18.61
N ASN A 833 -27.15 14.20 19.76
CA ASN A 833 -28.12 14.67 20.74
C ASN A 833 -28.82 15.97 20.32
N VAL A 834 -28.08 16.94 19.77
CA VAL A 834 -28.65 18.24 19.38
C VAL A 834 -29.45 18.16 18.07
N THR A 835 -29.01 17.34 17.11
CA THR A 835 -29.70 17.19 15.82
C THR A 835 -30.80 16.14 15.86
N GLY A 836 -30.71 15.17 16.78
CA GLY A 836 -31.58 13.98 16.81
C GLY A 836 -31.37 13.03 15.62
N LYS A 837 -30.28 13.22 14.86
CA LYS A 837 -29.96 12.51 13.61
C LYS A 837 -28.52 12.01 13.64
N ARG A 838 -28.19 11.07 12.76
CA ARG A 838 -26.89 10.37 12.71
C ARG A 838 -25.73 11.29 12.31
N GLY A 839 -25.98 12.23 11.40
CA GLY A 839 -24.98 13.19 10.91
C GLY A 839 -23.66 12.56 10.47
N ILE A 840 -22.57 13.31 10.66
CA ILE A 840 -21.19 12.82 10.64
C ILE A 840 -20.27 13.82 11.38
N VAL A 841 -19.27 13.28 12.07
CA VAL A 841 -18.11 14.05 12.52
C VAL A 841 -16.93 13.76 11.60
N VAL A 842 -16.20 14.80 11.20
CA VAL A 842 -14.94 14.68 10.46
C VAL A 842 -13.83 15.27 11.33
N THR A 843 -12.79 14.48 11.63
CA THR A 843 -11.68 14.88 12.52
C THR A 843 -10.34 14.83 11.81
N ARG A 844 -9.43 15.75 12.15
CA ARG A 844 -8.06 15.75 11.61
C ARG A 844 -7.21 14.73 12.33
N SER A 845 -6.94 14.94 13.61
CA SER A 845 -6.09 14.06 14.39
C SER A 845 -6.83 12.77 14.76
N THR A 846 -6.15 11.64 14.58
CA THR A 846 -6.70 10.30 14.80
C THR A 846 -5.70 9.37 15.49
N PHE A 847 -6.24 8.44 16.27
CA PHE A 847 -5.55 7.28 16.88
C PHE A 847 -6.36 6.00 16.60
N PRO A 848 -5.82 4.76 16.70
CA PRO A 848 -6.61 3.54 16.65
C PRO A 848 -7.92 3.64 17.44
N SER A 849 -9.03 3.23 16.81
CA SER A 849 -10.44 3.38 17.24
C SER A 849 -11.15 4.71 16.91
N SER A 850 -10.46 5.75 16.42
CA SER A 850 -11.12 7.04 16.09
C SER A 850 -12.24 6.88 15.05
N GLY A 851 -12.04 5.97 14.09
CA GLY A 851 -12.99 5.68 13.02
C GLY A 851 -14.35 5.18 13.50
N LYS A 852 -14.49 4.78 14.78
CA LYS A 852 -15.77 4.39 15.36
C LYS A 852 -16.80 5.50 15.29
N TRP A 853 -16.37 6.75 15.48
CA TRP A 853 -17.27 7.90 15.67
C TRP A 853 -17.11 8.99 14.61
N ALA A 854 -16.01 8.99 13.85
CA ALA A 854 -15.75 10.02 12.85
C ALA A 854 -15.17 9.44 11.55
N GLY A 855 -15.33 10.20 10.48
CA GLY A 855 -14.45 10.10 9.32
C GLY A 855 -13.23 11.02 9.47
N HIS A 856 -12.42 11.03 8.42
CA HIS A 856 -11.16 11.77 8.40
C HIS A 856 -10.85 12.23 6.97
N TRP A 857 -10.25 13.41 6.81
CA TRP A 857 -9.69 13.84 5.54
C TRP A 857 -8.17 13.89 5.67
N LEU A 858 -7.46 13.62 4.57
CA LEU A 858 -5.98 13.48 4.54
C LEU A 858 -5.21 14.81 4.75
N GLY A 859 -5.87 15.81 5.32
CA GLY A 859 -5.30 17.11 5.67
C GLY A 859 -4.99 18.02 4.49
N ASP A 860 -4.14 18.99 4.80
CA ASP A 860 -3.81 20.18 4.01
C ASP A 860 -2.84 19.82 2.88
N ASN A 861 -3.35 19.08 1.89
CA ASN A 861 -2.59 18.70 0.71
C ASN A 861 -2.26 19.92 -0.19
N THR A 862 -1.37 19.71 -1.16
CA THR A 862 -1.03 20.75 -2.14
C THR A 862 -1.73 20.50 -3.48
N ALA A 863 -2.07 21.56 -4.20
CA ALA A 863 -2.48 21.51 -5.60
C ALA A 863 -1.30 21.09 -6.49
N GLY A 864 -0.99 19.78 -6.51
CA GLY A 864 0.10 19.17 -7.27
C GLY A 864 -0.25 17.76 -7.78
N TRP A 865 0.33 17.37 -8.92
CA TRP A 865 -0.03 16.11 -9.60
C TRP A 865 0.30 14.85 -8.78
N ASP A 866 1.39 14.86 -8.03
CA ASP A 866 1.78 13.74 -7.16
C ASP A 866 0.77 13.50 -6.03
N GLN A 867 0.07 14.55 -5.60
CA GLN A 867 -0.91 14.48 -4.52
C GLN A 867 -2.15 13.65 -4.90
N LEU A 868 -2.46 13.53 -6.21
CA LEU A 868 -3.56 12.68 -6.67
C LEU A 868 -3.30 11.21 -6.35
N TYR A 869 -2.14 10.67 -6.70
CA TYR A 869 -1.87 9.25 -6.42
C TYR A 869 -1.60 9.00 -4.93
N LYS A 870 -1.04 9.97 -4.21
CA LYS A 870 -0.86 9.90 -2.76
C LYS A 870 -2.18 9.87 -2.00
N SER A 871 -3.21 10.56 -2.49
CA SER A 871 -4.56 10.44 -1.93
C SER A 871 -5.11 9.00 -1.97
N ILE A 872 -4.76 8.24 -3.02
CA ILE A 872 -5.16 6.83 -3.16
C ILE A 872 -4.46 5.99 -2.08
N ILE A 873 -3.16 6.22 -1.88
CA ILE A 873 -2.37 5.56 -0.84
C ILE A 873 -2.96 5.85 0.54
N GLY A 874 -3.16 7.12 0.89
CA GLY A 874 -3.71 7.52 2.19
C GLY A 874 -5.08 6.89 2.46
N MET A 875 -6.01 6.92 1.51
CA MET A 875 -7.32 6.28 1.70
C MET A 875 -7.24 4.75 1.87
N MET A 876 -6.32 4.08 1.18
CA MET A 876 -6.08 2.65 1.37
C MET A 876 -5.51 2.34 2.76
N GLU A 877 -4.58 3.16 3.25
CA GLU A 877 -4.01 3.04 4.60
C GLU A 877 -5.06 3.29 5.68
N PHE A 878 -5.87 4.34 5.55
CA PHE A 878 -6.96 4.59 6.49
C PHE A 878 -8.04 3.50 6.47
N SER A 879 -8.22 2.82 5.33
CA SER A 879 -9.06 1.61 5.29
C SER A 879 -8.45 0.47 6.13
N LEU A 880 -7.12 0.32 6.16
CA LEU A 880 -6.44 -0.58 7.12
C LEU A 880 -6.62 -0.11 8.57
N PHE A 881 -6.59 1.20 8.82
CA PHE A 881 -6.70 1.78 10.15
C PHE A 881 -8.13 1.77 10.72
N GLY A 882 -9.10 1.26 9.96
CA GLY A 882 -10.50 1.17 10.41
C GLY A 882 -11.25 2.49 10.34
N ILE A 883 -10.92 3.34 9.36
CA ILE A 883 -11.63 4.59 9.07
C ILE A 883 -12.10 4.55 7.61
N SER A 884 -13.38 4.23 7.39
CA SER A 884 -13.92 3.98 6.04
C SER A 884 -14.37 5.25 5.31
N TYR A 885 -14.69 6.32 6.04
CA TYR A 885 -15.15 7.58 5.48
C TYR A 885 -13.98 8.56 5.35
N THR A 886 -13.21 8.40 4.27
CA THR A 886 -11.99 9.16 3.99
C THR A 886 -11.87 9.71 2.57
N GLY A 887 -11.03 10.72 2.41
CA GLY A 887 -10.75 11.40 1.15
C GLY A 887 -9.75 12.54 1.32
N ALA A 888 -9.23 13.07 0.22
CA ALA A 888 -8.37 14.26 0.21
C ALA A 888 -9.17 15.51 -0.23
N ASP A 889 -8.62 16.69 0.02
CA ASP A 889 -9.18 17.93 -0.52
C ASP A 889 -8.97 17.98 -2.03
N ILE A 890 -10.09 17.85 -2.76
CA ILE A 890 -10.10 17.77 -4.22
C ILE A 890 -9.63 19.10 -4.81
N CYS A 891 -8.77 19.00 -5.82
CA CYS A 891 -8.02 20.10 -6.46
C CYS A 891 -6.83 20.65 -5.66
N GLY A 892 -6.69 20.28 -4.38
CA GLY A 892 -5.59 20.67 -3.51
C GLY A 892 -5.89 21.89 -2.65
N PHE A 893 -5.47 21.87 -1.38
CA PHE A 893 -5.72 22.95 -0.43
C PHE A 893 -4.74 24.12 -0.61
N PHE A 894 -3.43 23.84 -0.65
CA PHE A 894 -2.41 24.87 -0.89
C PHE A 894 -2.13 25.09 -2.39
N ASN A 895 -1.81 26.34 -2.75
CA ASN A 895 -1.50 26.82 -4.10
C ASN A 895 -2.72 26.89 -5.04
N ASP A 896 -2.61 27.72 -6.08
CA ASP A 896 -3.63 27.80 -7.13
C ASP A 896 -3.69 26.49 -7.92
N ALA A 897 -4.84 25.81 -7.92
CA ALA A 897 -5.04 24.65 -8.76
C ALA A 897 -4.91 24.96 -10.25
N GLU A 898 -4.49 23.99 -11.07
CA GLU A 898 -4.50 24.08 -12.54
C GLU A 898 -5.79 23.46 -13.11
N TYR A 899 -6.28 23.96 -14.25
CA TYR A 899 -7.54 23.49 -14.87
C TYR A 899 -7.56 21.98 -15.09
N GLU A 900 -6.53 21.44 -15.76
CA GLU A 900 -6.46 20.01 -16.09
C GLU A 900 -6.34 19.16 -14.83
N MET A 901 -5.48 19.56 -13.91
CA MET A 901 -5.26 18.85 -12.65
C MET A 901 -6.53 18.82 -11.81
N CYS A 902 -7.20 19.97 -11.63
CA CYS A 902 -8.44 20.05 -10.87
C CYS A 902 -9.54 19.22 -11.52
N LEU A 903 -9.63 19.18 -12.86
CA LEU A 903 -10.59 18.34 -13.55
C LEU A 903 -10.31 16.83 -13.38
N ARG A 904 -9.05 16.41 -13.51
CA ARG A 904 -8.64 15.02 -13.22
C ARG A 904 -8.89 14.65 -11.75
N TRP A 905 -8.70 15.60 -10.85
CA TRP A 905 -8.98 15.40 -9.44
C TRP A 905 -10.48 15.37 -9.14
N MET A 906 -11.32 16.16 -9.81
CA MET A 906 -12.78 16.03 -9.74
C MET A 906 -13.23 14.64 -10.20
N HIS A 907 -12.60 14.09 -11.25
CA HIS A 907 -12.89 12.73 -11.69
C HIS A 907 -12.48 11.67 -10.66
N LEU A 908 -11.27 11.75 -10.10
CA LEU A 908 -10.79 10.83 -9.08
C LEU A 908 -11.59 10.97 -7.77
N GLY A 909 -11.76 12.20 -7.30
CA GLY A 909 -12.40 12.58 -6.05
C GLY A 909 -13.90 12.30 -6.03
N ALA A 910 -14.56 12.23 -7.19
CA ALA A 910 -15.92 11.69 -7.30
C ALA A 910 -16.03 10.24 -6.82
N PHE A 911 -14.91 9.52 -6.65
CA PHE A 911 -14.84 8.16 -6.10
C PHE A 911 -14.17 8.09 -4.71
N TYR A 912 -14.02 9.20 -3.99
CA TYR A 912 -13.67 9.16 -2.58
C TYR A 912 -14.91 8.90 -1.72
N PRO A 913 -14.86 8.10 -0.65
CA PRO A 913 -15.94 8.00 0.31
C PRO A 913 -16.36 9.38 0.85
N TYR A 914 -15.37 10.17 1.29
CA TYR A 914 -15.51 11.59 1.62
C TYR A 914 -15.08 12.45 0.42
N SER A 915 -16.04 12.99 -0.32
CA SER A 915 -15.79 13.71 -1.58
C SER A 915 -16.01 15.22 -1.40
N ARG A 916 -14.97 15.91 -0.92
CA ARG A 916 -14.98 17.36 -0.67
C ARG A 916 -13.96 18.09 -1.55
N ASN A 917 -14.39 19.15 -2.23
CA ASN A 917 -13.49 20.16 -2.77
C ASN A 917 -13.32 21.26 -1.72
N HIS A 918 -12.08 21.49 -1.31
CA HIS A 918 -11.70 22.45 -0.28
C HIS A 918 -10.41 23.16 -0.70
N ASN A 919 -10.24 24.40 -0.26
CA ASN A 919 -9.23 25.33 -0.76
C ASN A 919 -8.75 26.24 0.37
N GLY A 920 -7.47 26.60 0.37
CA GLY A 920 -6.90 27.55 1.32
C GLY A 920 -7.25 29.01 1.03
N LYS A 921 -7.08 29.87 2.05
CA LYS A 921 -7.27 31.32 1.96
C LYS A 921 -6.20 31.97 1.07
N GLY A 922 -6.64 32.91 0.25
CA GLY A 922 -5.76 33.68 -0.64
C GLY A 922 -5.49 33.05 -2.01
N PHE A 923 -5.89 31.79 -2.23
CA PHE A 923 -5.83 31.14 -3.55
C PHE A 923 -7.11 31.39 -4.35
N ARG A 924 -7.02 31.27 -5.68
CA ARG A 924 -8.15 31.44 -6.59
C ARG A 924 -9.25 30.42 -6.31
N ARG A 925 -10.47 30.77 -6.69
CA ARG A 925 -11.58 29.83 -6.60
C ARG A 925 -11.36 28.61 -7.50
N GLN A 926 -11.63 27.43 -6.95
CA GLN A 926 -11.45 26.14 -7.64
C GLN A 926 -12.68 25.23 -7.62
N ASP A 927 -13.80 25.74 -7.11
CA ASP A 927 -15.10 25.06 -7.17
C ASP A 927 -15.52 24.83 -8.64
N PRO A 928 -16.36 23.82 -8.94
CA PRO A 928 -16.64 23.41 -10.33
C PRO A 928 -17.20 24.50 -11.25
N VAL A 929 -17.84 25.54 -10.68
CA VAL A 929 -18.42 26.68 -11.41
C VAL A 929 -17.49 27.90 -11.48
N ALA A 930 -16.29 27.84 -10.90
CA ALA A 930 -15.27 28.89 -10.99
C ALA A 930 -14.43 28.86 -12.28
N TRP A 931 -14.61 27.82 -13.10
CA TRP A 931 -13.82 27.58 -14.31
C TRP A 931 -14.58 28.03 -15.57
N ASP A 932 -15.04 27.09 -16.38
CA ASP A 932 -15.88 27.33 -17.55
C ASP A 932 -17.02 26.30 -17.64
N ALA A 933 -17.91 26.48 -18.62
CA ALA A 933 -19.05 25.59 -18.82
C ALA A 933 -18.65 24.15 -19.14
N GLN A 934 -17.48 23.93 -19.76
CA GLN A 934 -17.00 22.59 -20.08
C GLN A 934 -16.53 21.86 -18.82
N PHE A 935 -15.77 22.53 -17.94
CA PHE A 935 -15.39 21.99 -16.63
C PHE A 935 -16.61 21.61 -15.80
N ALA A 936 -17.60 22.51 -15.74
CA ALA A 936 -18.84 22.29 -15.01
C ALA A 936 -19.63 21.09 -15.57
N ASN A 937 -19.69 20.94 -16.89
CA ASN A 937 -20.34 19.79 -17.54
C ASN A 937 -19.65 18.47 -17.21
N TYR A 938 -18.33 18.39 -17.32
CA TYR A 938 -17.59 17.16 -17.02
C TYR A 938 -17.65 16.79 -15.53
N SER A 939 -17.60 17.80 -14.65
CA SER A 939 -17.81 17.61 -13.21
C SER A 939 -19.21 17.08 -12.92
N ARG A 940 -20.25 17.63 -13.57
CA ARG A 940 -21.63 17.14 -13.45
C ARG A 940 -21.75 15.69 -13.92
N ASP A 941 -21.11 15.32 -15.02
CA ASP A 941 -21.21 13.97 -15.59
C ASP A 941 -20.60 12.92 -14.65
N VAL A 942 -19.40 13.15 -14.14
CA VAL A 942 -18.76 12.20 -13.21
C VAL A 942 -19.47 12.16 -11.85
N LEU A 943 -19.99 13.29 -11.36
CA LEU A 943 -20.76 13.31 -10.13
C LEU A 943 -22.12 12.64 -10.30
N ASN A 944 -22.78 12.72 -11.46
CA ASN A 944 -23.98 11.94 -11.73
C ASN A 944 -23.70 10.42 -11.70
N ILE A 945 -22.52 9.97 -12.15
CA ILE A 945 -22.10 8.56 -11.99
C ILE A 945 -21.97 8.21 -10.51
N ARG A 946 -21.29 9.05 -9.71
CA ARG A 946 -21.19 8.87 -8.25
C ARG A 946 -22.58 8.74 -7.62
N TYR A 947 -23.48 9.69 -7.88
CA TYR A 947 -24.82 9.73 -7.31
C TYR A 947 -25.66 8.52 -7.70
N SER A 948 -25.41 7.98 -8.90
CA SER A 948 -26.06 6.75 -9.34
C SER A 948 -25.66 5.54 -8.50
N LEU A 949 -24.42 5.52 -7.99
CA LEU A 949 -23.83 4.40 -7.26
C LEU A 949 -23.86 4.55 -5.74
N LEU A 950 -24.48 5.61 -5.21
CA LEU A 950 -24.61 5.81 -3.77
C LEU A 950 -25.30 4.65 -3.03
N PRO A 951 -26.31 3.94 -3.57
CA PRO A 951 -26.85 2.75 -2.90
C PRO A 951 -25.81 1.64 -2.71
N TYR A 952 -24.91 1.44 -3.69
CA TYR A 952 -23.80 0.51 -3.58
C TYR A 952 -22.78 1.00 -2.55
N LEU A 953 -22.33 2.26 -2.65
CA LEU A 953 -21.38 2.84 -1.69
C LEU A 953 -21.91 2.81 -0.25
N TYR A 954 -23.19 3.10 -0.05
CA TYR A 954 -23.83 3.04 1.27
C TYR A 954 -23.95 1.61 1.81
N THR A 955 -24.15 0.63 0.93
CA THR A 955 -24.08 -0.79 1.31
C THR A 955 -22.66 -1.15 1.74
N LEU A 956 -21.62 -0.66 1.06
CA LEU A 956 -20.23 -0.87 1.49
C LEU A 956 -19.95 -0.22 2.86
N MET A 957 -20.50 0.97 3.13
CA MET A 957 -20.40 1.61 4.45
C MET A 957 -21.07 0.78 5.54
N PHE A 958 -22.23 0.18 5.26
CA PHE A 958 -22.89 -0.76 6.16
C PHE A 958 -22.05 -2.01 6.41
N GLU A 959 -21.41 -2.57 5.38
CA GLU A 959 -20.52 -3.73 5.55
C GLU A 959 -19.26 -3.39 6.34
N ALA A 960 -18.70 -2.19 6.16
CA ALA A 960 -17.60 -1.69 6.99
C ALA A 960 -18.04 -1.59 8.45
N HIS A 961 -19.18 -0.95 8.71
CA HIS A 961 -19.72 -0.76 10.05
C HIS A 961 -20.08 -2.08 10.76
N THR A 962 -20.63 -3.06 10.04
CA THR A 962 -21.14 -4.31 10.67
C THR A 962 -20.15 -5.47 10.63
N LYS A 963 -19.32 -5.56 9.58
CA LYS A 963 -18.38 -6.68 9.34
C LYS A 963 -16.92 -6.27 9.47
N GLY A 964 -16.59 -4.98 9.38
CA GLY A 964 -15.21 -4.49 9.35
C GLY A 964 -14.55 -4.57 7.98
N SER A 965 -15.34 -4.73 6.91
CA SER A 965 -14.84 -4.75 5.53
C SER A 965 -14.34 -3.39 5.08
N THR A 966 -13.45 -3.34 4.09
CA THR A 966 -12.95 -2.07 3.53
C THR A 966 -13.89 -1.49 2.47
N VAL A 967 -13.94 -0.16 2.35
CA VAL A 967 -14.69 0.55 1.31
C VAL A 967 -13.77 0.91 0.14
N ILE A 968 -12.75 1.74 0.39
CA ILE A 968 -11.59 1.83 -0.50
C ILE A 968 -10.78 0.57 -0.30
N ARG A 969 -10.71 -0.27 -1.33
CA ARG A 969 -10.10 -1.59 -1.23
C ARG A 969 -8.90 -1.69 -2.17
N PRO A 970 -7.68 -1.93 -1.64
CA PRO A 970 -6.52 -2.23 -2.48
C PRO A 970 -6.78 -3.51 -3.29
N MET A 971 -6.30 -3.58 -4.53
CA MET A 971 -6.56 -4.75 -5.38
C MET A 971 -6.04 -6.06 -4.78
N LEU A 972 -4.93 -6.03 -4.02
CA LEU A 972 -4.38 -7.21 -3.36
C LEU A 972 -5.34 -7.85 -2.35
N HIS A 973 -6.35 -7.12 -1.87
CA HIS A 973 -7.34 -7.64 -0.92
C HIS A 973 -8.32 -8.63 -1.59
N GLU A 974 -8.62 -8.42 -2.88
CA GLU A 974 -9.50 -9.29 -3.67
C GLU A 974 -8.73 -10.32 -4.51
N PHE A 975 -7.48 -10.00 -4.84
CA PHE A 975 -6.66 -10.75 -5.80
C PHE A 975 -5.30 -11.12 -5.21
N VAL A 976 -5.25 -11.50 -3.92
CA VAL A 976 -3.99 -11.78 -3.22
C VAL A 976 -3.16 -12.91 -3.87
N GLN A 977 -3.79 -13.82 -4.60
CA GLN A 977 -3.10 -14.88 -5.35
C GLN A 977 -2.37 -14.37 -6.61
N ASP A 978 -2.69 -13.16 -7.05
CA ASP A 978 -2.04 -12.46 -8.15
C ASP A 978 -1.02 -11.47 -7.58
N THR A 979 0.24 -11.90 -7.52
CA THR A 979 1.34 -11.13 -6.92
C THR A 979 1.60 -9.79 -7.62
N ASN A 980 1.12 -9.58 -8.85
CA ASN A 980 1.19 -8.29 -9.54
C ASN A 980 0.43 -7.21 -8.77
N THR A 981 -0.66 -7.59 -8.08
CA THR A 981 -1.52 -6.64 -7.35
C THR A 981 -0.88 -6.12 -6.06
N TRP A 982 0.18 -6.77 -5.56
CA TRP A 982 0.80 -6.44 -4.27
C TRP A 982 1.55 -5.10 -4.27
N ASN A 983 1.94 -4.60 -5.46
CA ASN A 983 2.66 -3.33 -5.60
C ASN A 983 1.79 -2.20 -6.18
N ILE A 984 0.55 -2.49 -6.61
CA ILE A 984 -0.27 -1.51 -7.30
C ILE A 984 -0.93 -0.58 -6.29
N HIS A 985 -0.74 0.72 -6.51
CA HIS A 985 -1.24 1.78 -5.63
C HIS A 985 -1.79 3.00 -6.39
N LYS A 986 -1.83 2.93 -7.73
CA LYS A 986 -2.38 3.96 -8.62
C LYS A 986 -3.79 3.62 -9.14
N GLN A 987 -4.34 2.49 -8.70
CA GLN A 987 -5.69 2.01 -8.97
C GLN A 987 -6.23 1.41 -7.68
N PHE A 988 -7.55 1.49 -7.48
CA PHE A 988 -8.20 0.96 -6.29
C PHE A 988 -9.60 0.47 -6.63
N LEU A 989 -10.21 -0.25 -5.67
CA LEU A 989 -11.58 -0.73 -5.78
C LEU A 989 -12.51 0.03 -4.82
N TRP A 990 -13.77 0.16 -5.23
CA TRP A 990 -14.89 0.31 -4.30
C TRP A 990 -15.45 -1.07 -3.97
N GLY A 991 -15.21 -1.49 -2.73
CA GLY A 991 -15.53 -2.83 -2.27
C GLY A 991 -14.90 -3.89 -3.18
N PRO A 992 -15.59 -5.01 -3.44
CA PRO A 992 -15.03 -6.09 -4.25
C PRO A 992 -15.26 -5.94 -5.77
N ALA A 993 -16.12 -5.01 -6.20
CA ALA A 993 -16.79 -5.11 -7.50
C ALA A 993 -16.51 -3.98 -8.49
N MET A 994 -15.99 -2.82 -8.07
CA MET A 994 -15.80 -1.68 -8.96
C MET A 994 -14.35 -1.23 -8.97
N LEU A 995 -13.68 -1.30 -10.12
CA LEU A 995 -12.29 -0.89 -10.34
C LEU A 995 -12.23 0.52 -10.93
N ILE A 996 -11.46 1.39 -10.28
CA ILE A 996 -11.26 2.78 -10.66
C ILE A 996 -9.81 2.96 -11.14
N THR A 997 -9.66 3.40 -12.39
CA THR A 997 -8.35 3.66 -13.02
C THR A 997 -8.27 5.12 -13.46
N PRO A 998 -7.77 6.01 -12.58
CA PRO A 998 -7.70 7.46 -12.84
C PRO A 998 -6.50 7.87 -13.71
N ALA A 999 -6.60 9.03 -14.36
CA ALA A 999 -5.46 9.73 -14.93
C ALA A 999 -4.78 10.58 -13.85
N LEU A 1000 -3.49 10.34 -13.61
CA LEU A 1000 -2.75 10.88 -12.46
C LEU A 1000 -1.56 11.77 -12.86
N ASP A 1001 -1.33 11.95 -14.16
CA ASP A 1001 -0.20 12.67 -14.71
C ASP A 1001 -0.68 13.74 -15.72
N LYS A 1002 0.07 14.84 -15.85
CA LYS A 1002 -0.29 15.96 -16.72
C LYS A 1002 -0.27 15.57 -18.20
N GLY A 1003 -1.28 15.99 -18.95
CA GLY A 1003 -1.37 15.82 -20.40
C GLY A 1003 -1.70 14.40 -20.86
N VAL A 1004 -1.92 13.44 -19.95
CA VAL A 1004 -2.21 12.06 -20.34
C VAL A 1004 -3.65 11.93 -20.82
N VAL A 1005 -3.82 11.29 -21.97
CA VAL A 1005 -5.13 10.95 -22.56
C VAL A 1005 -5.31 9.45 -22.75
N ASN A 1006 -4.33 8.65 -22.32
CA ASN A 1006 -4.40 7.21 -22.19
C ASN A 1006 -3.73 6.83 -20.87
N VAL A 1007 -4.33 5.90 -20.14
CA VAL A 1007 -3.79 5.41 -18.85
C VAL A 1007 -3.53 3.93 -18.97
N GLU A 1008 -2.34 3.49 -18.57
CA GLU A 1008 -2.06 2.07 -18.37
C GLU A 1008 -2.57 1.65 -17.00
N GLY A 1009 -3.42 0.63 -16.96
CA GLY A 1009 -3.89 0.04 -15.70
C GLY A 1009 -3.99 -1.48 -15.78
N TYR A 1010 -3.78 -2.13 -14.65
CA TYR A 1010 -3.83 -3.58 -14.52
C TYR A 1010 -5.27 -4.06 -14.41
N ILE A 1011 -5.60 -5.11 -15.15
CA ILE A 1011 -6.90 -5.82 -15.11
C ILE A 1011 -6.68 -7.17 -14.41
N PRO A 1012 -7.13 -7.34 -13.15
CA PRO A 1012 -6.94 -8.58 -12.39
C PRO A 1012 -7.70 -9.77 -12.97
N ASP A 1013 -7.45 -10.97 -12.42
CA ASP A 1013 -8.05 -12.23 -12.89
C ASP A 1013 -9.55 -12.37 -12.58
N ALA A 1014 -10.37 -11.66 -13.35
CA ALA A 1014 -11.82 -11.78 -13.36
C ALA A 1014 -12.37 -11.33 -14.72
N ARG A 1015 -13.67 -11.56 -14.95
CA ARG A 1015 -14.40 -10.88 -16.02
C ARG A 1015 -14.59 -9.42 -15.63
N TRP A 1016 -14.34 -8.47 -16.53
CA TRP A 1016 -14.49 -7.04 -16.26
C TRP A 1016 -15.27 -6.39 -17.39
N TYR A 1017 -16.27 -5.59 -17.02
CA TYR A 1017 -17.09 -4.81 -17.94
C TYR A 1017 -16.74 -3.34 -17.81
N ASP A 1018 -16.54 -2.66 -18.93
CA ASP A 1018 -16.46 -1.20 -18.96
C ASP A 1018 -17.81 -0.61 -18.52
N PHE A 1019 -17.81 0.26 -17.52
CA PHE A 1019 -19.04 0.82 -16.94
C PHE A 1019 -19.83 1.67 -17.94
N HIS A 1020 -19.14 2.33 -18.88
CA HIS A 1020 -19.73 3.32 -19.78
C HIS A 1020 -20.36 2.68 -21.02
N THR A 1021 -19.73 1.62 -21.53
CA THR A 1021 -20.12 0.92 -22.77
C THR A 1021 -20.75 -0.44 -22.52
N THR A 1022 -20.65 -0.95 -21.28
CA THR A 1022 -21.11 -2.28 -20.83
C THR A 1022 -20.41 -3.46 -21.47
N ARG A 1023 -19.43 -3.20 -22.34
CA ARG A 1023 -18.66 -4.23 -23.04
C ARG A 1023 -17.70 -4.92 -22.08
N GLU A 1024 -17.59 -6.22 -22.23
CA GLU A 1024 -16.51 -6.96 -21.61
C GLU A 1024 -15.16 -6.51 -22.20
N ILE A 1025 -14.18 -6.25 -21.32
CA ILE A 1025 -12.84 -5.84 -21.72
C ILE A 1025 -12.08 -6.99 -22.42
N GLY A 1026 -12.35 -8.24 -22.02
CA GLY A 1026 -11.82 -9.44 -22.66
C GLY A 1026 -10.36 -9.79 -22.36
N VAL A 1027 -9.72 -9.11 -21.39
CA VAL A 1027 -8.35 -9.41 -20.93
C VAL A 1027 -8.33 -9.71 -19.43
N ARG A 1028 -7.31 -10.46 -18.99
CA ARG A 1028 -7.08 -10.83 -17.58
C ARG A 1028 -5.60 -10.88 -17.27
N ARG A 1029 -5.24 -10.53 -16.03
CA ARG A 1029 -3.86 -10.49 -15.52
C ARG A 1029 -2.90 -9.73 -16.42
N GLN A 1030 -3.38 -8.62 -16.98
CA GLN A 1030 -2.69 -7.86 -18.01
C GLN A 1030 -2.83 -6.37 -17.76
N ASN A 1031 -1.80 -5.61 -18.11
CA ASN A 1031 -1.92 -4.17 -18.26
C ASN A 1031 -2.67 -3.85 -19.55
N LEU A 1032 -3.58 -2.89 -19.47
CA LEU A 1032 -4.34 -2.36 -20.59
C LEU A 1032 -4.11 -0.86 -20.70
N ILE A 1033 -3.83 -0.39 -21.92
CA ILE A 1033 -3.81 1.04 -22.23
C ILE A 1033 -5.25 1.46 -22.54
N MET A 1034 -5.82 2.29 -21.68
CA MET A 1034 -7.22 2.69 -21.72
C MET A 1034 -7.35 4.16 -22.18
N PRO A 1035 -8.13 4.44 -23.25
CA PRO A 1035 -8.43 5.81 -23.66
C PRO A 1035 -9.08 6.60 -22.52
N THR A 1036 -8.40 7.64 -22.06
CA THR A 1036 -8.82 8.49 -20.94
C THR A 1036 -8.83 9.95 -21.38
N PRO A 1037 -9.66 10.36 -22.36
CA PRO A 1037 -9.78 11.77 -22.74
C PRO A 1037 -10.21 12.62 -21.54
N LEU A 1038 -10.13 13.95 -21.68
CA LEU A 1038 -10.30 14.88 -20.55
C LEU A 1038 -11.68 14.80 -19.87
N HIS A 1039 -12.70 14.29 -20.57
CA HIS A 1039 -14.07 14.10 -20.07
C HIS A 1039 -14.35 12.69 -19.53
N HIS A 1040 -13.33 11.84 -19.38
CA HIS A 1040 -13.49 10.43 -19.08
C HIS A 1040 -12.59 9.98 -17.93
N ILE A 1041 -13.08 9.01 -17.15
CA ILE A 1041 -12.34 8.22 -16.18
C ILE A 1041 -12.74 6.75 -16.40
N ASN A 1042 -11.75 5.85 -16.40
CA ASN A 1042 -12.03 4.45 -16.68
C ASN A 1042 -12.55 3.76 -15.42
N LEU A 1043 -13.72 3.15 -15.54
CA LEU A 1043 -14.44 2.48 -14.47
C LEU A 1043 -14.86 1.11 -14.97
N HIS A 1044 -14.61 0.07 -14.18
CA HIS A 1044 -14.95 -1.29 -14.57
C HIS A 1044 -15.70 -2.02 -13.47
N VAL A 1045 -16.73 -2.78 -13.84
CA VAL A 1045 -17.47 -3.64 -12.91
C VAL A 1045 -17.02 -5.08 -13.09
N ARG A 1046 -16.69 -5.73 -11.98
CA ARG A 1046 -16.28 -7.13 -11.92
C ARG A 1046 -17.49 -8.04 -12.14
N GLY A 1047 -17.37 -8.98 -13.07
CA GLY A 1047 -18.34 -10.05 -13.27
C GLY A 1047 -18.43 -10.94 -12.03
N GLY A 1048 -19.65 -11.38 -11.72
CA GLY A 1048 -19.98 -12.08 -10.48
C GLY A 1048 -20.66 -11.21 -9.43
N TYR A 1049 -20.84 -9.91 -9.68
CA TYR A 1049 -21.39 -8.97 -8.70
C TYR A 1049 -22.67 -8.26 -9.16
N ILE A 1050 -23.54 -7.97 -8.20
CA ILE A 1050 -24.77 -7.20 -8.39
C ILE A 1050 -24.65 -5.89 -7.59
N LEU A 1051 -24.70 -4.75 -8.29
CA LEU A 1051 -24.59 -3.43 -7.68
C LEU A 1051 -25.95 -2.74 -7.69
N PRO A 1052 -26.49 -2.32 -6.54
CA PRO A 1052 -27.65 -1.45 -6.52
C PRO A 1052 -27.29 -0.04 -6.97
N TRP A 1053 -28.16 0.55 -7.78
CA TRP A 1053 -27.99 1.91 -8.29
C TRP A 1053 -29.33 2.67 -8.25
N GLN A 1054 -29.28 3.99 -8.34
CA GLN A 1054 -30.45 4.85 -8.34
C GLN A 1054 -30.30 5.94 -9.41
N LYS A 1055 -31.39 6.46 -9.95
CA LYS A 1055 -31.30 7.64 -10.82
C LYS A 1055 -30.75 8.84 -10.01
N PRO A 1056 -29.70 9.54 -10.47
CA PRO A 1056 -29.12 10.67 -9.76
C PRO A 1056 -30.05 11.90 -9.83
N GLU A 1057 -29.92 12.78 -8.85
CA GLU A 1057 -30.58 14.09 -8.77
C GLU A 1057 -29.62 15.09 -8.13
N ASN A 1058 -29.98 16.37 -8.06
CA ASN A 1058 -29.10 17.43 -7.53
C ASN A 1058 -28.67 17.23 -6.07
N THR A 1059 -29.43 16.49 -5.25
CA THR A 1059 -29.08 16.12 -3.86
C THR A 1059 -29.59 14.73 -3.54
N THR A 1060 -29.04 14.09 -2.50
CA THR A 1060 -29.54 12.79 -2.02
C THR A 1060 -30.97 12.84 -1.51
N HIS A 1061 -31.45 13.99 -1.03
CA HIS A 1061 -32.85 14.17 -0.63
C HIS A 1061 -33.82 13.84 -1.77
N PHE A 1062 -33.49 14.28 -3.00
CA PHE A 1062 -34.30 13.99 -4.18
C PHE A 1062 -33.97 12.64 -4.79
N SER A 1063 -32.68 12.26 -4.88
CA SER A 1063 -32.31 11.00 -5.54
C SER A 1063 -32.89 9.79 -4.81
N ARG A 1064 -32.95 9.82 -3.47
CA ARG A 1064 -33.50 8.73 -2.65
C ARG A 1064 -34.98 8.44 -2.90
N LYS A 1065 -35.73 9.37 -3.51
CA LYS A 1065 -37.15 9.20 -3.88
C LYS A 1065 -37.31 8.46 -5.22
N ASN A 1066 -36.25 8.31 -6.01
CA ASN A 1066 -36.29 7.60 -7.28
C ASN A 1066 -36.34 6.08 -7.06
N PRO A 1067 -36.89 5.30 -8.01
CA PRO A 1067 -36.79 3.84 -7.99
C PRO A 1067 -35.34 3.34 -7.99
N LEU A 1068 -35.09 2.21 -7.32
CA LEU A 1068 -33.78 1.55 -7.27
C LEU A 1068 -33.63 0.55 -8.41
N GLY A 1069 -32.54 0.65 -9.16
CA GLY A 1069 -32.16 -0.32 -10.16
C GLY A 1069 -31.06 -1.28 -9.67
N LEU A 1070 -30.77 -2.31 -10.48
CA LEU A 1070 -29.66 -3.23 -10.25
C LEU A 1070 -28.80 -3.35 -11.51
N ILE A 1071 -27.48 -3.29 -11.34
CA ILE A 1071 -26.50 -3.70 -12.36
C ILE A 1071 -26.08 -5.13 -12.01
N VAL A 1072 -26.44 -6.09 -12.85
CA VAL A 1072 -26.13 -7.52 -12.71
C VAL A 1072 -25.00 -7.86 -13.68
N ALA A 1073 -23.75 -7.77 -13.21
CA ALA A 1073 -22.58 -8.10 -14.03
C ALA A 1073 -22.30 -9.60 -13.92
N LEU A 1074 -22.67 -10.39 -14.94
CA LEU A 1074 -22.53 -11.85 -14.88
C LEU A 1074 -21.06 -12.29 -14.92
N SER A 1075 -20.73 -13.33 -14.17
CA SER A 1075 -19.44 -14.03 -14.25
C SER A 1075 -19.34 -14.89 -15.52
N ASP A 1076 -18.21 -15.60 -15.67
CA ASP A 1076 -18.04 -16.59 -16.75
C ASP A 1076 -19.07 -17.72 -16.68
N ASN A 1077 -19.52 -18.05 -15.46
CA ASN A 1077 -20.49 -19.10 -15.21
C ASN A 1077 -21.94 -18.59 -15.35
N GLY A 1078 -22.15 -17.35 -15.81
CA GLY A 1078 -23.47 -16.74 -15.88
C GLY A 1078 -24.11 -16.49 -14.51
N THR A 1079 -23.28 -16.32 -13.48
CA THR A 1079 -23.73 -16.09 -12.09
C THR A 1079 -23.33 -14.71 -11.57
N ALA A 1080 -24.10 -14.15 -10.65
CA ALA A 1080 -23.74 -12.95 -9.91
C ALA A 1080 -24.41 -12.89 -8.52
N GLN A 1081 -23.78 -12.21 -7.57
CA GLN A 1081 -24.32 -12.00 -6.22
C GLN A 1081 -24.11 -10.56 -5.74
N GLY A 1082 -24.99 -10.09 -4.86
CA GLY A 1082 -24.83 -8.78 -4.24
C GLY A 1082 -25.85 -8.57 -3.13
N SER A 1083 -25.83 -7.37 -2.54
CA SER A 1083 -26.82 -7.00 -1.55
C SER A 1083 -27.13 -5.51 -1.63
N LEU A 1084 -28.25 -5.13 -1.00
CA LEU A 1084 -28.62 -3.75 -0.75
C LEU A 1084 -28.93 -3.60 0.75
N PHE A 1085 -28.25 -2.66 1.37
CA PHE A 1085 -28.66 -2.05 2.64
C PHE A 1085 -29.41 -0.75 2.36
N TRP A 1086 -30.58 -0.57 3.00
CA TRP A 1086 -31.37 0.66 2.89
C TRP A 1086 -32.05 0.97 4.21
N ASP A 1087 -31.88 2.18 4.72
CA ASP A 1087 -32.58 2.71 5.89
C ASP A 1087 -33.23 4.07 5.55
N ASP A 1088 -33.73 4.80 6.53
CA ASP A 1088 -34.24 6.18 6.35
C ASP A 1088 -33.16 7.17 5.86
N GLY A 1089 -31.88 6.82 5.99
CA GLY A 1089 -30.71 7.58 5.57
C GLY A 1089 -30.10 8.50 6.64
N GLU A 1090 -30.73 8.70 7.80
CA GLU A 1090 -30.24 9.65 8.81
C GLU A 1090 -30.61 9.32 10.27
N GLY A 1091 -31.36 8.24 10.51
CA GLY A 1091 -31.79 7.83 11.85
C GLY A 1091 -30.65 7.28 12.71
N VAL A 1092 -30.68 7.59 14.01
CA VAL A 1092 -29.69 7.14 15.00
C VAL A 1092 -29.96 5.67 15.39
N ASP A 1093 -28.91 4.86 15.41
CA ASP A 1093 -28.92 3.43 15.78
C ASP A 1093 -29.88 2.56 14.94
N ASN A 1094 -30.10 2.90 13.66
CA ASN A 1094 -31.04 2.14 12.84
C ASN A 1094 -30.63 0.67 12.69
N VAL A 1095 -29.33 0.39 12.60
CA VAL A 1095 -28.80 -0.97 12.47
C VAL A 1095 -29.07 -1.76 13.77
N GLU A 1096 -28.70 -1.21 14.92
CA GLU A 1096 -28.89 -1.85 16.23
C GLU A 1096 -30.36 -2.05 16.57
N ARG A 1097 -31.25 -1.16 16.11
CA ARG A 1097 -32.69 -1.24 16.32
C ARG A 1097 -33.43 -2.05 15.25
N GLY A 1098 -32.73 -2.58 14.25
CA GLY A 1098 -33.34 -3.35 13.16
C GLY A 1098 -34.25 -2.54 12.24
N ARG A 1099 -34.09 -1.20 12.18
CA ARG A 1099 -34.93 -0.28 11.38
C ARG A 1099 -34.36 -0.04 9.99
N TYR A 1100 -34.16 -1.12 9.25
CA TYR A 1100 -33.60 -1.08 7.89
C TYR A 1100 -34.10 -2.26 7.06
N LEU A 1101 -33.83 -2.19 5.77
CA LEU A 1101 -34.00 -3.25 4.79
C LEU A 1101 -32.62 -3.78 4.41
N LEU A 1102 -32.47 -5.10 4.46
CA LEU A 1102 -31.31 -5.80 3.90
C LEU A 1102 -31.82 -6.88 2.97
N THR A 1103 -31.47 -6.76 1.70
CA THR A 1103 -31.88 -7.72 0.65
C THR A 1103 -30.64 -8.27 -0.03
N SER A 1104 -30.53 -9.59 -0.14
CA SER A 1104 -29.51 -10.24 -0.95
C SER A 1104 -30.07 -10.57 -2.33
N PHE A 1105 -29.21 -10.50 -3.34
CA PHE A 1105 -29.55 -10.80 -4.73
C PHE A 1105 -28.66 -11.93 -5.25
N THR A 1106 -29.24 -12.81 -6.05
CA THR A 1106 -28.52 -13.90 -6.73
C THR A 1106 -29.04 -14.03 -8.15
N ALA A 1107 -28.13 -14.02 -9.12
CA ALA A 1107 -28.42 -14.33 -10.51
C ALA A 1107 -27.76 -15.67 -10.87
N GLU A 1108 -28.54 -16.59 -11.41
CA GLU A 1108 -28.09 -17.88 -11.94
C GLU A 1108 -29.13 -18.44 -12.92
N SER A 1109 -28.71 -19.26 -13.88
CA SER A 1109 -29.63 -19.95 -14.81
C SER A 1109 -30.67 -19.04 -15.50
N ASN A 1110 -30.24 -17.85 -15.95
CA ASN A 1110 -31.10 -16.82 -16.56
C ASN A 1110 -32.24 -16.29 -15.66
N MET A 1111 -32.02 -16.32 -14.36
CA MET A 1111 -32.95 -15.82 -13.36
C MET A 1111 -32.21 -15.00 -12.31
N LEU A 1112 -32.71 -13.79 -12.05
CA LEU A 1112 -32.35 -12.96 -10.91
C LEU A 1112 -33.39 -13.21 -9.82
N SER A 1113 -32.95 -13.48 -8.60
CA SER A 1113 -33.81 -13.66 -7.42
C SER A 1113 -33.36 -12.74 -6.29
N SER A 1114 -34.31 -12.28 -5.48
CA SER A 1114 -34.04 -11.52 -4.27
C SER A 1114 -34.54 -12.25 -3.02
N GLN A 1115 -33.78 -12.15 -1.95
CA GLN A 1115 -34.13 -12.65 -0.64
C GLN A 1115 -34.03 -11.50 0.38
N VAL A 1116 -35.15 -11.18 1.02
CA VAL A 1116 -35.21 -10.18 2.08
C VAL A 1116 -34.72 -10.84 3.38
N LEU A 1117 -33.58 -10.36 3.89
CA LEU A 1117 -32.94 -10.86 5.11
C LEU A 1117 -33.45 -10.13 6.36
N VAL A 1118 -33.65 -8.81 6.24
CA VAL A 1118 -34.21 -7.95 7.29
C VAL A 1118 -35.16 -6.95 6.63
N ASN A 1119 -36.33 -6.72 7.22
CA ASN A 1119 -37.26 -5.68 6.81
C ASN A 1119 -37.92 -5.03 8.02
N GLY A 1120 -37.33 -3.94 8.50
CA GLY A 1120 -37.88 -3.09 9.56
C GLY A 1120 -38.10 -1.64 9.13
N LEU A 1121 -38.11 -1.35 7.82
CA LEU A 1121 -38.38 -0.02 7.28
C LEU A 1121 -39.84 0.40 7.48
N HIS A 1122 -40.05 1.69 7.74
CA HIS A 1122 -41.39 2.26 7.69
C HIS A 1122 -41.92 2.25 6.25
N VAL A 1123 -43.24 2.11 6.07
CA VAL A 1123 -43.87 1.94 4.75
C VAL A 1123 -43.56 3.08 3.78
N THR A 1124 -43.37 4.30 4.30
CA THR A 1124 -43.03 5.49 3.50
C THR A 1124 -41.60 5.49 2.96
N ASP A 1125 -40.70 4.71 3.56
CA ASP A 1125 -39.27 4.69 3.23
C ASP A 1125 -38.89 3.47 2.40
N GLN A 1126 -39.87 2.61 2.07
CA GLN A 1126 -39.66 1.40 1.29
C GLN A 1126 -39.38 1.74 -0.18
N PRO A 1127 -38.24 1.29 -0.74
CA PRO A 1127 -37.92 1.57 -2.12
C PRO A 1127 -38.66 0.62 -3.07
N PHE A 1128 -38.85 1.09 -4.30
CA PHE A 1128 -39.44 0.30 -5.40
C PHE A 1128 -38.37 -0.10 -6.42
N LEU A 1129 -38.59 -1.23 -7.06
CA LEU A 1129 -37.74 -1.76 -8.13
C LEU A 1129 -37.96 -0.95 -9.41
N GLY A 1130 -36.86 -0.42 -9.94
CA GLY A 1130 -36.78 0.32 -11.19
C GLY A 1130 -36.16 -0.53 -12.31
N VAL A 1131 -35.09 0.00 -12.91
CA VAL A 1131 -34.46 -0.59 -14.09
C VAL A 1131 -33.38 -1.62 -13.71
N LEU A 1132 -33.47 -2.80 -14.32
CA LEU A 1132 -32.45 -3.83 -14.24
C LEU A 1132 -31.57 -3.77 -15.49
N LYS A 1133 -30.26 -3.71 -15.29
CA LYS A 1133 -29.24 -3.79 -16.34
C LYS A 1133 -28.43 -5.06 -16.13
N LEU A 1134 -28.52 -6.02 -17.05
CA LEU A 1134 -27.77 -7.27 -16.97
C LEU A 1134 -26.69 -7.28 -18.04
N TRP A 1135 -25.46 -7.54 -17.65
CA TRP A 1135 -24.30 -7.51 -18.53
C TRP A 1135 -23.74 -8.91 -18.75
N GLY A 1136 -23.38 -9.21 -20.00
CA GLY A 1136 -22.82 -10.49 -20.39
C GLY A 1136 -23.85 -11.62 -20.50
N VAL A 1137 -25.09 -11.30 -20.91
CA VAL A 1137 -26.17 -12.29 -21.13
C VAL A 1137 -25.99 -13.15 -22.39
N GLY A 1138 -24.92 -12.93 -23.15
CA GLY A 1138 -24.60 -13.63 -24.39
C GLY A 1138 -25.17 -12.93 -25.63
N THR A 1139 -24.92 -13.52 -26.80
CA THR A 1139 -25.27 -12.92 -28.11
C THR A 1139 -26.60 -13.40 -28.67
N THR A 1140 -27.29 -14.31 -27.98
CA THR A 1140 -28.59 -14.82 -28.45
C THR A 1140 -29.70 -13.89 -27.99
N LYS A 1141 -30.57 -13.46 -28.93
CA LYS A 1141 -31.62 -12.47 -28.64
C LYS A 1141 -32.52 -12.99 -27.51
N ILE A 1142 -32.78 -12.13 -26.53
CA ILE A 1142 -33.74 -12.38 -25.46
C ILE A 1142 -35.05 -11.73 -25.89
N ILE A 1143 -36.13 -12.50 -25.92
CA ILE A 1143 -37.42 -12.07 -26.48
C ILE A 1143 -38.48 -11.79 -25.41
N SER A 1144 -38.29 -12.27 -24.19
CA SER A 1144 -39.24 -12.06 -23.09
C SER A 1144 -38.55 -12.06 -21.73
N ALA A 1145 -39.12 -11.27 -20.81
CA ALA A 1145 -38.79 -11.31 -19.39
C ALA A 1145 -40.08 -11.39 -18.57
N SER A 1146 -40.05 -12.09 -17.44
CA SER A 1146 -41.14 -12.08 -16.46
C SER A 1146 -40.63 -11.69 -15.08
N LEU A 1147 -41.36 -10.77 -14.43
CA LEU A 1147 -41.16 -10.41 -13.04
C LEU A 1147 -42.23 -11.10 -12.20
N ILE A 1148 -41.82 -11.78 -11.14
CA ILE A 1148 -42.72 -12.32 -10.12
C ILE A 1148 -42.42 -11.60 -8.81
N SER A 1149 -43.43 -10.97 -8.21
CA SER A 1149 -43.35 -10.35 -6.89
C SER A 1149 -44.74 -10.35 -6.25
N ASP A 1150 -44.84 -10.57 -4.95
CA ASP A 1150 -46.11 -10.65 -4.22
C ASP A 1150 -47.14 -11.61 -4.87
N ASN A 1151 -46.67 -12.79 -5.30
CA ASN A 1151 -47.46 -13.81 -6.02
C ASN A 1151 -48.16 -13.31 -7.31
N ARG A 1152 -47.74 -12.18 -7.85
CA ARG A 1152 -48.19 -11.67 -9.15
C ARG A 1152 -47.07 -11.81 -10.16
N GLU A 1153 -47.43 -12.16 -11.39
CA GLU A 1153 -46.51 -12.26 -12.51
C GLU A 1153 -46.84 -11.16 -13.52
N TRP A 1154 -45.80 -10.43 -13.94
CA TRP A 1154 -45.87 -9.43 -14.99
C TRP A 1154 -44.94 -9.83 -16.13
N THR A 1155 -45.45 -9.75 -17.36
CA THR A 1155 -44.62 -9.88 -18.57
C THR A 1155 -44.02 -8.51 -18.90
N LEU A 1156 -42.71 -8.48 -19.09
CA LEU A 1156 -41.93 -7.29 -19.40
C LEU A 1156 -41.32 -7.44 -20.80
N THR A 1157 -41.12 -6.31 -21.49
CA THR A 1157 -40.46 -6.26 -22.79
C THR A 1157 -38.98 -5.92 -22.57
N PRO A 1158 -38.05 -6.87 -22.76
CA PRO A 1158 -36.63 -6.60 -22.60
C PRO A 1158 -36.02 -5.90 -23.81
N GLU A 1159 -35.05 -5.01 -23.57
CA GLU A 1159 -34.18 -4.45 -24.59
C GLU A 1159 -32.81 -5.14 -24.54
N HIS A 1160 -32.55 -6.04 -25.48
CA HIS A 1160 -31.26 -6.75 -25.58
C HIS A 1160 -30.39 -6.18 -26.72
N ASN A 1161 -29.24 -5.60 -26.38
CA ASN A 1161 -28.15 -5.27 -27.30
C ASN A 1161 -27.17 -6.45 -27.41
N MET A 1162 -27.15 -7.13 -28.56
CA MET A 1162 -26.33 -8.33 -28.77
C MET A 1162 -24.82 -8.02 -28.93
N ASP A 1163 -24.47 -6.78 -29.29
CA ASP A 1163 -23.08 -6.35 -29.47
C ASP A 1163 -22.40 -6.08 -28.13
N THR A 1164 -23.09 -5.39 -27.22
CA THR A 1164 -22.58 -5.15 -25.86
C THR A 1164 -22.96 -6.27 -24.88
N GLN A 1165 -23.87 -7.16 -25.28
CA GLN A 1165 -24.48 -8.19 -24.42
C GLN A 1165 -25.19 -7.59 -23.19
N GLU A 1166 -25.72 -6.37 -23.32
CA GLU A 1166 -26.52 -5.73 -22.30
C GLU A 1166 -28.01 -6.02 -22.51
N LEU A 1167 -28.66 -6.46 -21.44
CA LEU A 1167 -30.10 -6.64 -21.35
C LEU A 1167 -30.68 -5.63 -20.36
N ILE A 1168 -31.59 -4.78 -20.83
CA ILE A 1168 -32.31 -3.82 -20.01
C ILE A 1168 -33.74 -4.32 -19.81
N ILE A 1169 -34.20 -4.35 -18.56
CA ILE A 1169 -35.57 -4.69 -18.17
C ILE A 1169 -36.08 -3.56 -17.29
N ASP A 1170 -37.08 -2.81 -17.76
CA ASP A 1170 -37.68 -1.71 -17.01
C ASP A 1170 -38.94 -2.17 -16.25
N ALA A 1171 -38.85 -2.20 -14.91
CA ALA A 1171 -39.96 -2.52 -14.03
C ALA A 1171 -40.57 -1.28 -13.35
N THR A 1172 -40.14 -0.07 -13.71
CA THR A 1172 -40.48 1.18 -13.01
C THR A 1172 -41.98 1.43 -12.91
N SER A 1173 -42.72 1.15 -14.00
CA SER A 1173 -44.18 1.34 -14.07
C SER A 1173 -44.99 0.39 -13.19
N LEU A 1174 -44.38 -0.70 -12.71
CA LEU A 1174 -45.04 -1.71 -11.90
C LEU A 1174 -45.04 -1.38 -10.40
N SER A 1175 -44.14 -0.48 -9.97
CA SER A 1175 -43.95 -0.14 -8.56
C SER A 1175 -43.80 -1.37 -7.65
N ALA A 1176 -43.10 -2.39 -8.13
CA ALA A 1176 -42.82 -3.59 -7.33
C ALA A 1176 -41.93 -3.23 -6.14
N SER A 1177 -42.29 -3.67 -4.93
CA SER A 1177 -41.52 -3.34 -3.73
C SER A 1177 -40.21 -4.12 -3.66
N MET A 1178 -39.11 -3.42 -3.36
CA MET A 1178 -37.81 -4.04 -3.04
C MET A 1178 -37.82 -4.73 -1.67
N SER A 1179 -38.81 -4.40 -0.83
CA SER A 1179 -38.98 -4.96 0.52
C SER A 1179 -39.72 -6.30 0.52
N GLN A 1180 -40.10 -6.80 -0.66
CA GLN A 1180 -40.69 -8.11 -0.86
C GLN A 1180 -39.77 -8.95 -1.75
N PRO A 1181 -39.71 -10.29 -1.54
CA PRO A 1181 -39.02 -11.18 -2.47
C PRO A 1181 -39.57 -11.02 -3.89
N PHE A 1182 -38.67 -11.02 -4.87
CA PHE A 1182 -39.01 -11.01 -6.28
C PHE A 1182 -38.05 -11.88 -7.09
N SER A 1183 -38.49 -12.32 -8.26
CA SER A 1183 -37.64 -12.98 -9.24
C SER A 1183 -37.89 -12.43 -10.63
N VAL A 1184 -36.84 -12.25 -11.42
CA VAL A 1184 -36.91 -11.88 -12.83
C VAL A 1184 -36.25 -12.97 -13.66
N THR A 1185 -37.03 -13.58 -14.56
CA THR A 1185 -36.52 -14.60 -15.50
C THR A 1185 -36.50 -14.03 -16.90
N TRP A 1186 -35.44 -14.27 -17.67
CA TRP A 1186 -35.35 -13.89 -19.08
C TRP A 1186 -35.18 -15.13 -19.97
N ARG A 1187 -35.82 -15.10 -21.15
CA ARG A 1187 -35.85 -16.24 -22.07
C ARG A 1187 -35.35 -15.85 -23.47
N ILE A 1188 -34.51 -16.73 -24.00
CA ILE A 1188 -33.99 -16.74 -25.37
C ILE A 1188 -35.12 -17.04 -26.36
#